data_AF-A0AA39NQQ9-F1
#
_entry.id   AF-A0AA39NQQ9-F1
#
_cell.length_a   1.000
_cell.length_b   1.000
_cell.length_c   1.000
_cell.angle_alpha   90.00
_cell.angle_beta   90.00
_cell.angle_gamma   90.00
#
_symmetry.space_group_name_H-M   'P 1'
#
loop_
_entity.id
_entity.type
_entity.pdbx_description
1 polymer ?
#
loop_
_entity_poly.entity_id
_entity_poly.type
_entity_poly.pdbx_seq_one_letter_code
_entity_poly.pdbx_strand_id
1 'polypeptide(L)'
;MPNWFSKASTALAISFATLSNVRPGRLFVEDPNVKAPCWFSRRNTDLFHVPAQILRILVQVILAPIYLLTPYVVYDQISNYTSASWAFELTSTPDAVLTTAPGGGAGAYAPTGSTPRWLLSVQIVDGEITGVQQVAWSEEVRNRGYTALSYPMDSAYVLFQEAGLTVEAPSTEKRRFTLRDRKRIAERLLIEYCSATRDTGNHTEFIWLDEFCLSDITQPEDSPERSRELGRLADIFRNASQVAVFCHEENCDHTSTTCIWGTRLFTIGEILHASAVIRLTRRRQQDPSRSLKTHAYRDTARAFREQMQTKAAYDNRWHLYAIMQHSTNAGSVSWQNAIHALVVEAITRDLAGTGFEEHKFLGKALNGLLPRRARLEDLKGEDGWTDLAWLLELNQGFYNAASLAAVCSLGAGGWLGPPIRPLAGNERLEPIVHAFPVGMTEGMGIMTPLCVIGSKTVGLRDSLERDPLGLYNNKDMRGLKWLSLFILFLLWVIGLAMISVNWNFFVAIVWISSSVFVILEMMVGTIYLQRDGWIFLDDSIWGHETQQRLGMQDPKLAELIEWGDRQLIPNWSPPGEKKEQRSNGTLLDLNNGVMMKVLVSDKPSVASNKPDALIALAIHGCGVTSMLVNRTEDPEDIVRKVGMCNVPPYVLAQTVRSGTLCIGIPSEIKESRDTQRYLTEFLVHILSDSLFLMDLLPGTKRHVTPRVSILKMYGSRLTPGSRIFRRCFTSTHVPQRVFILPDFRNFDTHIPDNANAVRFRDKDKDISQVFRCFKNVEHLQFLEKNMSFVFDDPLLMDTLTKMPLKSLYFQSAIFHDINHLCSFIRRFPTVTELYCSRLRLHQKRPLRRSLLVDEGPALQTIRMDSDDLWHAALDGSFGTINEIRNITVMDVKYKQLPDIGLFLQKTAQEGNLKKFNMRHMHGFDVRGALASISHFFRSDLASDRAKGNSSWKRNPAPLELSHLKSLGIDIHGRYKLIGIKQPVVILKWWIDMLKNLAEKGQASNLKDLTIVVGICKPEPYVVEDLDGTWRLLDYLLTQDFPAFKWLRVVIKVFQPTTIENGESHKKIIEESCPRLLERKMIRVGCGHVQSSNNLYTMNNLF
;
A
#
# COMPACT_ATOMS: atom_id res chain seq x y z
N MET A 1 40.99 33.17 -13.90
CA MET A 1 41.68 32.37 -12.84
C MET A 1 41.46 32.84 -11.39
N PRO A 2 41.32 34.14 -11.02
CA PRO A 2 41.26 34.56 -9.60
C PRO A 2 40.18 33.89 -8.74
N ASN A 3 39.03 33.57 -9.34
CA ASN A 3 37.85 33.03 -8.66
C ASN A 3 38.04 31.59 -8.10
N TRP A 4 39.07 30.84 -8.54
CA TRP A 4 39.33 29.49 -8.00
C TRP A 4 40.17 29.52 -6.72
N PHE A 5 41.25 30.31 -6.70
CA PHE A 5 42.09 30.50 -5.51
C PHE A 5 41.31 31.12 -4.35
N SER A 6 40.44 32.10 -4.62
CA SER A 6 39.54 32.67 -3.62
C SER A 6 38.64 31.58 -2.99
N LYS A 7 37.95 30.78 -3.82
CA LYS A 7 37.09 29.68 -3.33
C LYS A 7 37.86 28.62 -2.54
N ALA A 8 39.08 28.26 -2.95
CA ALA A 8 39.93 27.33 -2.22
C ALA A 8 40.38 27.90 -0.86
N SER A 9 40.80 29.17 -0.83
CA SER A 9 41.17 29.88 0.40
C SER A 9 40.00 29.97 1.38
N THR A 10 38.79 30.31 0.92
CA THR A 10 37.59 30.35 1.77
C THR A 10 37.24 28.96 2.30
N ALA A 11 37.31 27.91 1.47
CA ALA A 11 37.04 26.54 1.90
C ALA A 11 38.05 26.06 2.96
N LEU A 12 39.33 26.42 2.82
CA LEU A 12 40.37 26.12 3.83
C LEU A 12 40.14 26.89 5.13
N ALA A 13 39.86 28.19 5.06
CA ALA A 13 39.57 29.00 6.24
C ALA A 13 38.37 28.45 7.04
N ILE A 14 37.32 28.00 6.34
CA ILE A 14 36.17 27.32 6.95
C ILE A 14 36.59 25.99 7.62
N SER A 15 37.39 25.15 6.95
CA SER A 15 37.85 23.89 7.56
C SER A 15 38.72 24.13 8.80
N PHE A 16 39.65 25.09 8.75
CA PHE A 16 40.51 25.44 9.88
C PHE A 16 39.74 26.06 11.05
N ALA A 17 38.77 26.94 10.78
CA ALA A 17 37.87 27.43 11.81
C ALA A 17 37.09 26.28 12.47
N THR A 18 36.61 25.31 11.68
CA THR A 18 35.84 24.18 12.21
C THR A 18 36.70 23.22 13.03
N LEU A 19 38.01 23.11 12.76
CA LEU A 19 38.94 22.31 13.58
C LEU A 19 39.04 22.76 15.06
N SER A 20 38.62 23.98 15.41
CA SER A 20 38.54 24.39 16.82
C SER A 20 37.52 23.58 17.65
N ASN A 21 36.65 22.81 16.98
CA ASN A 21 35.64 21.96 17.60
C ASN A 21 36.10 20.50 17.80
N VAL A 22 37.33 20.16 17.41
CA VAL A 22 37.91 18.82 17.69
C VAL A 22 37.98 18.61 19.20
N ARG A 23 37.52 17.45 19.67
CA ARG A 23 37.60 17.06 21.08
C ARG A 23 38.38 15.76 21.20
N PRO A 24 39.72 15.81 21.38
CA PRO A 24 40.56 14.60 21.41
C PRO A 24 40.15 13.56 22.46
N GLY A 25 39.52 14.00 23.56
CA GLY A 25 38.96 13.09 24.57
C GLY A 25 37.93 12.09 24.00
N ARG A 26 37.15 12.49 22.97
CA ARG A 26 36.18 11.61 22.29
C ARG A 26 36.81 10.43 21.54
N LEU A 27 38.13 10.47 21.29
CA LEU A 27 38.85 9.31 20.76
C LEU A 27 38.90 8.15 21.77
N PHE A 28 38.82 8.44 23.08
CA PHE A 28 38.94 7.45 24.15
C PHE A 28 37.64 7.24 24.94
N VAL A 29 36.86 8.31 25.16
CA VAL A 29 35.60 8.29 25.91
C VAL A 29 34.55 9.10 25.14
N GLU A 30 33.53 8.42 24.62
CA GLU A 30 32.46 9.06 23.84
C GLU A 30 31.45 9.83 24.72
N ASP A 31 30.74 10.80 24.12
CA ASP A 31 29.68 11.55 24.79
C ASP A 31 28.52 10.61 25.25
N PRO A 32 27.81 10.93 26.35
CA PRO A 32 26.62 10.18 26.76
C PRO A 32 25.56 10.07 25.65
N ASN A 33 24.97 8.89 25.53
CA ASN A 33 23.95 8.52 24.54
C ASN A 33 24.41 8.55 23.06
N VAL A 34 25.70 8.70 22.78
CA VAL A 34 26.31 8.54 21.46
C VAL A 34 27.07 7.21 21.41
N LYS A 35 26.96 6.48 20.30
CA LYS A 35 27.82 5.32 20.02
C LYS A 35 29.12 5.77 19.35
N ALA A 36 30.24 5.31 19.89
CA ALA A 36 31.54 5.41 19.25
C ALA A 36 31.63 4.50 18.01
N PRO A 37 32.47 4.83 17.02
CA PRO A 37 32.64 4.01 15.82
C PRO A 37 33.71 2.93 16.04
N CYS A 38 33.60 2.16 17.13
CA CYS A 38 34.44 1.01 17.44
C CYS A 38 33.71 -0.31 17.16
N TRP A 39 34.44 -1.43 17.03
CA TRP A 39 33.84 -2.70 16.61
C TRP A 39 32.85 -3.27 17.65
N PHE A 40 33.18 -3.16 18.94
CA PHE A 40 32.39 -3.64 20.09
C PHE A 40 32.43 -2.60 21.23
N SER A 41 31.55 -2.75 22.24
CA SER A 41 31.52 -1.87 23.44
C SER A 41 31.35 -0.38 23.10
N ARG A 42 30.36 -0.05 22.25
CA ARG A 42 30.25 1.25 21.58
C ARG A 42 29.75 2.40 22.46
N ARG A 43 29.08 2.14 23.58
CA ARG A 43 28.60 3.20 24.49
C ARG A 43 29.61 3.44 25.60
N ASN A 44 29.69 4.68 26.09
CA ASN A 44 30.60 5.03 27.19
C ASN A 44 30.25 4.36 28.54
N THR A 45 29.02 3.83 28.67
CA THR A 45 28.57 2.98 29.78
C THR A 45 29.07 1.54 29.70
N ASP A 46 29.58 1.09 28.55
CA ASP A 46 29.97 -0.29 28.34
C ASP A 46 31.36 -0.55 28.95
N LEU A 47 31.50 -1.66 29.70
CA LEU A 47 32.69 -1.99 30.51
C LEU A 47 34.03 -1.99 29.74
N PHE A 48 34.00 -2.29 28.44
CA PHE A 48 35.19 -2.37 27.58
C PHE A 48 35.33 -1.20 26.61
N HIS A 49 34.62 -0.08 26.82
CA HIS A 49 34.57 1.04 25.86
C HIS A 49 35.95 1.64 25.58
N VAL A 50 36.67 2.03 26.64
CA VAL A 50 38.02 2.61 26.53
C VAL A 50 39.01 1.61 25.93
N PRO A 51 39.08 0.33 26.38
CA PRO A 51 39.86 -0.71 25.69
C PRO A 51 39.53 -0.87 24.19
N ALA A 52 38.25 -0.87 23.80
CA ALA A 52 37.82 -1.02 22.41
C ALA A 52 38.26 0.16 21.54
N GLN A 53 38.19 1.37 22.07
CA GLN A 53 38.67 2.59 21.40
C GLN A 53 40.20 2.64 21.28
N ILE A 54 40.94 2.26 22.33
CA ILE A 54 42.41 2.12 22.27
C ILE A 54 42.80 1.09 21.21
N LEU A 55 42.16 -0.08 21.19
CA LEU A 55 42.40 -1.12 20.19
C LEU A 55 42.12 -0.60 18.76
N ARG A 56 41.00 0.11 18.56
CA ARG A 56 40.66 0.73 17.28
C ARG A 56 41.76 1.68 16.82
N ILE A 57 42.20 2.62 17.68
CA ILE A 57 43.26 3.59 17.36
C ILE A 57 44.56 2.88 17.00
N LEU A 58 44.99 1.91 17.82
CA LEU A 58 46.21 1.13 17.58
C LEU A 58 46.16 0.41 16.24
N VAL A 59 45.08 -0.31 15.94
CA VAL A 59 44.94 -1.05 14.67
C VAL A 59 44.88 -0.09 13.47
N GLN A 60 44.14 1.02 13.55
CA GLN A 60 44.05 2.00 12.47
C GLN A 60 45.39 2.70 12.19
N VAL A 61 46.20 2.99 13.22
CA VAL A 61 47.54 3.59 13.06
C VAL A 61 48.57 2.56 12.57
N ILE A 62 48.61 1.36 13.15
CA ILE A 62 49.56 0.31 12.75
C ILE A 62 49.32 -0.09 11.29
N LEU A 63 48.06 -0.25 10.88
CA LEU A 63 47.68 -0.65 9.52
C LEU A 63 47.35 0.55 8.60
N ALA A 64 47.75 1.77 8.94
CA ALA A 64 47.34 2.99 8.22
C ALA A 64 47.55 2.94 6.69
N PRO A 65 48.67 2.43 6.14
CA PRO A 65 48.84 2.30 4.69
C PRO A 65 47.81 1.35 4.04
N ILE A 66 47.43 0.27 4.73
CA ILE A 66 46.46 -0.73 4.24
C ILE A 66 45.02 -0.19 4.37
N TYR A 67 44.74 0.51 5.47
CA TYR A 67 43.45 1.20 5.68
C TYR A 67 43.17 2.18 4.54
N LEU A 68 44.14 3.02 4.17
CA LEU A 68 44.00 4.01 3.09
C LEU A 68 43.92 3.40 1.68
N LEU A 69 44.45 2.18 1.49
CA LEU A 69 44.32 1.43 0.24
C LEU A 69 42.97 0.69 0.13
N THR A 70 42.21 0.57 1.22
CA THR A 70 40.88 -0.04 1.21
C THR A 70 39.89 0.98 0.64
N PRO A 71 39.26 0.74 -0.53
CA PRO A 71 38.43 1.78 -1.15
C PRO A 71 37.20 2.08 -0.27
N TYR A 72 36.95 3.36 0.00
CA TYR A 72 35.76 3.86 0.72
C TYR A 72 34.44 3.19 0.27
N VAL A 73 34.33 2.94 -1.05
CA VAL A 73 33.17 2.28 -1.68
C VAL A 73 32.94 0.86 -1.15
N VAL A 74 33.98 0.13 -0.74
CA VAL A 74 33.85 -1.22 -0.16
C VAL A 74 33.30 -1.15 1.26
N TYR A 75 33.74 -0.18 2.07
CA TYR A 75 33.21 0.03 3.42
C TYR A 75 31.73 0.46 3.37
N ASP A 76 31.41 1.41 2.50
CA ASP A 76 30.03 1.87 2.24
C ASP A 76 29.14 0.72 1.74
N GLN A 77 29.61 -0.13 0.81
CA GLN A 77 28.86 -1.30 0.35
C GLN A 77 28.60 -2.33 1.46
N ILE A 78 29.55 -2.58 2.36
CA ILE A 78 29.37 -3.50 3.49
C ILE A 78 28.35 -2.92 4.48
N SER A 79 28.46 -1.63 4.83
CA SER A 79 27.54 -0.92 5.72
C SER A 79 26.10 -0.89 5.19
N ASN A 80 25.93 -0.67 3.87
CA ASN A 80 24.63 -0.70 3.21
C ASN A 80 24.04 -2.11 3.08
N TYR A 81 24.85 -3.17 3.18
CA TYR A 81 24.37 -4.56 3.16
C TYR A 81 23.85 -5.01 4.53
N THR A 82 24.48 -4.57 5.63
CA THR A 82 24.05 -4.91 7.00
C THR A 82 22.85 -4.11 7.50
N SER A 83 22.52 -2.98 6.87
CA SER A 83 21.36 -2.13 7.19
C SER A 83 20.09 -2.44 6.37
N ALA A 84 20.13 -3.45 5.50
CA ALA A 84 19.08 -3.74 4.53
C ALA A 84 17.87 -4.56 5.07
N SER A 85 17.72 -4.72 6.38
CA SER A 85 16.71 -5.60 7.01
C SER A 85 15.27 -5.26 6.61
N TRP A 86 14.93 -3.97 6.46
CA TRP A 86 13.57 -3.54 6.09
C TRP A 86 13.20 -3.72 4.61
N ALA A 87 14.15 -4.05 3.74
CA ALA A 87 13.93 -4.09 2.28
C ALA A 87 13.35 -5.43 1.76
N PHE A 88 13.26 -6.46 2.63
CA PHE A 88 12.98 -7.85 2.24
C PHE A 88 11.73 -8.46 2.89
N GLU A 89 10.77 -7.63 3.30
CA GLU A 89 9.47 -8.12 3.78
C GLU A 89 8.68 -8.81 2.66
N LEU A 90 8.44 -10.10 2.84
CA LEU A 90 7.51 -10.86 2.00
C LEU A 90 6.09 -10.38 2.28
N THR A 91 5.32 -10.07 1.23
CA THR A 91 3.92 -9.67 1.39
C THR A 91 3.07 -10.87 1.78
N SER A 92 2.84 -11.06 3.08
CA SER A 92 1.69 -11.84 3.55
C SER A 92 0.42 -11.07 3.15
N THR A 93 -0.42 -11.70 2.33
CA THR A 93 -1.77 -11.20 2.05
C THR A 93 -2.71 -11.96 2.97
N PRO A 94 -3.46 -11.31 3.86
CA PRO A 94 -4.45 -12.01 4.66
C PRO A 94 -5.48 -12.68 3.74
N ASP A 95 -5.89 -13.90 4.09
CA ASP A 95 -6.97 -14.61 3.40
C ASP A 95 -8.28 -13.83 3.52
N ALA A 96 -9.21 -14.05 2.58
CA ALA A 96 -10.35 -13.17 2.30
C ALA A 96 -11.05 -12.60 3.55
N VAL A 97 -10.78 -11.31 3.81
CA VAL A 97 -11.09 -10.61 5.06
C VAL A 97 -12.55 -10.19 5.12
N LEU A 98 -13.40 -11.15 5.52
CA LEU A 98 -14.54 -10.89 6.40
C LEU A 98 -14.40 -11.85 7.58
N THR A 99 -13.94 -11.33 8.71
CA THR A 99 -13.73 -12.14 9.90
C THR A 99 -15.07 -12.62 10.48
N THR A 100 -14.97 -13.61 11.37
CA THR A 100 -16.11 -14.06 12.18
C THR A 100 -16.78 -12.84 12.78
N ALA A 101 -18.10 -12.71 12.60
CA ALA A 101 -18.86 -11.61 13.18
C ALA A 101 -18.66 -11.58 14.72
N PRO A 102 -18.72 -10.40 15.38
CA PRO A 102 -18.72 -10.34 16.84
C PRO A 102 -19.75 -11.28 17.48
N GLY A 103 -20.94 -11.38 16.89
CA GLY A 103 -22.01 -12.31 17.26
C GLY A 103 -21.78 -13.81 16.96
N GLY A 104 -20.71 -14.16 16.25
CA GLY A 104 -20.35 -15.52 15.85
C GLY A 104 -20.79 -15.89 14.42
N GLY A 105 -20.05 -16.83 13.81
CA GLY A 105 -20.31 -17.32 12.46
C GLY A 105 -19.83 -16.39 11.33
N ALA A 106 -20.07 -16.81 10.09
CA ALA A 106 -19.74 -16.01 8.92
C ALA A 106 -20.67 -14.79 8.81
N GLY A 107 -20.09 -13.60 8.79
CA GLY A 107 -20.83 -12.34 8.65
C GLY A 107 -21.61 -12.27 7.35
N ALA A 108 -22.85 -11.76 7.41
CA ALA A 108 -23.71 -11.63 6.23
C ALA A 108 -24.34 -10.24 6.14
N TYR A 109 -24.71 -9.85 4.92
CA TYR A 109 -25.37 -8.58 4.66
C TYR A 109 -26.82 -8.58 5.14
N ALA A 110 -27.22 -7.56 5.87
CA ALA A 110 -28.63 -7.32 6.17
C ALA A 110 -29.37 -6.69 4.96
N PRO A 111 -30.64 -7.05 4.71
CA PRO A 111 -31.47 -6.35 3.74
C PRO A 111 -31.74 -4.90 4.18
N THR A 112 -31.91 -4.01 3.20
CA THR A 112 -32.23 -2.60 3.46
C THR A 112 -33.73 -2.36 3.65
N GLY A 113 -34.10 -1.42 4.51
CA GLY A 113 -35.48 -0.94 4.63
C GLY A 113 -36.31 -1.75 5.62
N SER A 114 -35.74 -2.11 6.77
CA SER A 114 -36.48 -2.74 7.87
C SER A 114 -37.65 -1.85 8.30
N THR A 115 -38.85 -2.41 8.38
CA THR A 115 -40.01 -1.73 8.96
C THR A 115 -39.99 -1.91 10.49
N PRO A 116 -40.50 -0.94 11.27
CA PRO A 116 -40.70 -1.16 12.71
C PRO A 116 -41.64 -2.34 12.92
N ARG A 117 -41.51 -3.05 14.05
CA ARG A 117 -42.45 -4.12 14.44
C ARG A 117 -43.76 -3.58 14.99
N TRP A 118 -43.65 -2.57 15.83
CA TRP A 118 -44.72 -2.02 16.65
C TRP A 118 -44.86 -0.52 16.43
N LEU A 119 -46.09 -0.03 16.52
CA LEU A 119 -46.47 1.38 16.43
C LEU A 119 -47.60 1.67 17.42
N LEU A 120 -47.84 2.94 17.70
CA LEU A 120 -49.04 3.41 18.39
C LEU A 120 -50.06 3.89 17.36
N SER A 121 -51.28 3.35 17.39
CA SER A 121 -52.45 3.97 16.79
C SER A 121 -53.04 4.95 17.80
N VAL A 122 -52.96 6.25 17.52
CA VAL A 122 -53.38 7.33 18.42
C VAL A 122 -54.57 8.07 17.81
N GLN A 123 -55.67 8.13 18.55
CA GLN A 123 -56.84 8.94 18.20
C GLN A 123 -56.68 10.33 18.82
N ILE A 124 -56.64 11.36 17.98
CA ILE A 124 -56.40 12.75 18.37
C ILE A 124 -57.68 13.55 18.08
N VAL A 125 -58.24 14.18 19.11
CA VAL A 125 -59.43 15.04 19.05
C VAL A 125 -59.10 16.36 19.73
N ASP A 126 -59.18 17.48 19.01
CA ASP A 126 -58.83 18.83 19.48
C ASP A 126 -57.43 18.90 20.15
N GLY A 127 -56.48 18.10 19.68
CA GLY A 127 -55.13 17.98 20.23
C GLY A 127 -55.02 17.18 21.53
N GLU A 128 -56.11 16.61 22.02
CA GLU A 128 -56.14 15.66 23.14
C GLU A 128 -56.19 14.22 22.64
N ILE A 129 -55.71 13.29 23.46
CA ILE A 129 -55.63 11.85 23.13
C ILE A 129 -56.88 11.15 23.66
N THR A 130 -57.75 10.67 22.78
CA THR A 130 -58.98 9.94 23.17
C THR A 130 -58.80 8.42 23.20
N GLY A 131 -57.74 7.91 22.58
CA GLY A 131 -57.42 6.48 22.57
C GLY A 131 -56.00 6.21 22.07
N VAL A 132 -55.32 5.25 22.70
CA VAL A 132 -53.99 4.78 22.31
C VAL A 132 -54.00 3.26 22.30
N GLN A 133 -53.52 2.65 21.22
CA GLN A 133 -53.34 1.20 21.12
C GLN A 133 -52.01 0.88 20.45
N GLN A 134 -51.22 -0.03 21.04
CA GLN A 134 -50.07 -0.61 20.35
C GLN A 134 -50.58 -1.55 19.25
N VAL A 135 -50.11 -1.36 18.02
CA VAL A 135 -50.49 -2.14 16.84
C VAL A 135 -49.23 -2.69 16.15
N ALA A 136 -49.36 -3.87 15.55
CA ALA A 136 -48.31 -4.46 14.73
C ALA A 136 -48.26 -3.79 13.34
N TRP A 137 -47.09 -3.81 12.72
CA TRP A 137 -46.92 -3.32 11.35
C TRP A 137 -47.81 -4.05 10.33
N SER A 138 -48.41 -3.29 9.40
CA SER A 138 -49.26 -3.81 8.33
C SER A 138 -49.11 -3.01 7.02
N GLU A 139 -49.65 -3.52 5.92
CA GLU A 139 -49.72 -2.77 4.66
C GLU A 139 -50.65 -1.54 4.75
N GLU A 140 -51.66 -1.55 5.64
CA GLU A 140 -52.49 -0.38 5.89
C GLU A 140 -51.69 0.76 6.53
N VAL A 141 -50.85 0.43 7.52
CA VAL A 141 -49.89 1.37 8.12
C VAL A 141 -48.95 1.91 7.04
N ARG A 142 -48.38 1.04 6.18
CA ARG A 142 -47.49 1.48 5.10
C ARG A 142 -48.17 2.49 4.18
N ASN A 143 -49.42 2.22 3.78
CA ASN A 143 -50.16 3.06 2.83
C ASN A 143 -50.58 4.41 3.44
N ARG A 144 -50.83 4.47 4.75
CA ARG A 144 -51.18 5.72 5.46
C ARG A 144 -49.94 6.52 5.93
N GLY A 145 -48.81 5.85 6.12
CA GLY A 145 -47.60 6.42 6.73
C GLY A 145 -47.68 6.46 8.26
N TYR A 146 -46.55 6.81 8.88
CA TYR A 146 -46.42 7.00 10.33
C TYR A 146 -45.41 8.09 10.66
N THR A 147 -45.58 8.71 11.82
CA THR A 147 -44.70 9.74 12.35
C THR A 147 -43.74 9.15 13.38
N ALA A 148 -42.45 9.42 13.28
CA ALA A 148 -41.47 9.00 14.29
C ALA A 148 -41.07 10.17 15.19
N LEU A 149 -41.17 10.00 16.52
CA LEU A 149 -40.75 11.00 17.51
C LEU A 149 -39.29 10.75 17.93
N SER A 150 -38.46 11.79 17.83
CA SER A 150 -37.07 11.78 18.29
C SER A 150 -36.82 12.90 19.31
N TYR A 151 -36.22 12.52 20.44
CA TYR A 151 -36.05 13.37 21.62
C TYR A 151 -34.94 12.84 22.55
N PRO A 152 -34.25 13.71 23.31
CA PRO A 152 -33.48 13.29 24.49
C PRO A 152 -34.41 12.93 25.64
N MET A 153 -34.17 11.82 26.33
CA MET A 153 -34.96 11.40 27.50
C MET A 153 -35.01 12.49 28.57
N ASP A 154 -33.91 13.21 28.81
CA ASP A 154 -33.87 14.37 29.72
C ASP A 154 -34.81 15.51 29.30
N SER A 155 -35.01 15.74 28.00
CA SER A 155 -35.95 16.77 27.53
C SER A 155 -37.40 16.38 27.78
N ALA A 156 -37.76 15.11 27.59
CA ALA A 156 -39.08 14.63 27.97
C ALA A 156 -39.26 14.59 29.50
N TYR A 157 -38.19 14.36 30.26
CA TYR A 157 -38.22 14.41 31.73
C TYR A 157 -38.56 15.82 32.25
N VAL A 158 -38.13 16.89 31.57
CA VAL A 158 -38.56 18.27 31.91
C VAL A 158 -40.08 18.44 31.72
N LEU A 159 -40.67 17.96 30.62
CA LEU A 159 -42.13 17.97 30.44
C LEU A 159 -42.87 17.17 31.53
N PHE A 160 -42.26 16.09 32.00
CA PHE A 160 -42.79 15.25 33.07
C PHE A 160 -42.77 15.96 34.43
N GLN A 161 -41.68 16.68 34.73
CA GLN A 161 -41.58 17.50 35.95
C GLN A 161 -42.55 18.70 35.92
N GLU A 162 -42.69 19.38 34.77
CA GLU A 162 -43.64 20.50 34.60
C GLU A 162 -45.10 20.07 34.74
N ALA A 163 -45.43 18.82 34.39
CA ALA A 163 -46.73 18.22 34.64
C ALA A 163 -46.98 17.87 36.12
N GLY A 164 -46.05 18.19 37.03
CA GLY A 164 -46.14 17.91 38.45
C GLY A 164 -45.93 16.42 38.81
N LEU A 165 -45.37 15.62 37.90
CA LEU A 165 -45.20 14.19 38.09
C LEU A 165 -43.81 13.85 38.66
N THR A 166 -43.76 12.79 39.46
CA THR A 166 -42.54 12.24 40.05
C THR A 166 -42.31 10.80 39.60
N VAL A 167 -41.03 10.42 39.53
CA VAL A 167 -40.59 9.04 39.27
C VAL A 167 -40.90 8.13 40.47
N GLU A 168 -41.32 6.91 40.19
CA GLU A 168 -41.89 6.01 41.21
C GLU A 168 -40.82 5.21 41.99
N ALA A 169 -39.65 4.98 41.38
CA ALA A 169 -38.59 4.12 41.93
C ALA A 169 -37.27 4.88 42.14
N PRO A 170 -36.46 4.51 43.16
CA PRO A 170 -35.13 5.08 43.35
C PRO A 170 -34.19 4.66 42.20
N SER A 171 -33.33 5.59 41.78
CA SER A 171 -32.30 5.33 40.77
C SER A 171 -31.33 4.24 41.23
N THR A 172 -31.03 3.29 40.37
CA THR A 172 -29.97 2.30 40.60
C THR A 172 -28.62 2.85 40.17
N GLU A 173 -27.51 2.29 40.67
CA GLU A 173 -26.14 2.66 40.24
C GLU A 173 -25.89 2.51 38.73
N LYS A 174 -26.76 1.80 37.99
CA LYS A 174 -26.59 1.48 36.56
C LYS A 174 -27.68 2.03 35.63
N ARG A 175 -28.78 2.58 36.15
CA ARG A 175 -29.90 3.15 35.37
C ARG A 175 -30.63 4.21 36.19
N ARG A 176 -30.77 5.42 35.65
CA ARG A 176 -31.47 6.57 36.26
C ARG A 176 -33.00 6.42 36.28
N PHE A 177 -33.59 5.72 35.32
CA PHE A 177 -35.04 5.56 35.17
C PHE A 177 -35.42 4.10 34.85
N THR A 178 -36.47 3.57 35.49
CA THR A 178 -37.04 2.25 35.15
C THR A 178 -37.74 2.29 33.79
N LEU A 179 -38.05 1.15 33.15
CA LEU A 179 -38.89 1.16 31.95
C LEU A 179 -40.27 1.80 32.18
N ARG A 180 -40.86 1.62 33.38
CA ARG A 180 -42.14 2.23 33.73
C ARG A 180 -42.04 3.76 33.79
N ASP A 181 -40.99 4.28 34.42
CA ASP A 181 -40.72 5.72 34.44
C ASP A 181 -40.47 6.25 33.02
N ARG A 182 -39.64 5.56 32.22
CA ARG A 182 -39.36 5.94 30.83
C ARG A 182 -40.61 5.96 29.95
N LYS A 183 -41.53 4.99 30.10
CA LYS A 183 -42.84 5.01 29.42
C LYS A 183 -43.70 6.19 29.85
N ARG A 184 -43.80 6.50 31.15
CA ARG A 184 -44.55 7.67 31.66
C ARG A 184 -43.93 9.00 31.19
N ILE A 185 -42.60 9.08 31.08
CA ILE A 185 -41.89 10.24 30.53
C ILE A 185 -42.16 10.38 29.03
N ALA A 186 -42.10 9.29 28.26
CA ALA A 186 -42.42 9.25 26.83
C ALA A 186 -43.89 9.62 26.54
N GLU A 187 -44.81 9.17 27.40
CA GLU A 187 -46.24 9.53 27.33
C GLU A 187 -46.46 11.05 27.47
N ARG A 188 -45.71 11.71 28.35
CA ARG A 188 -45.77 13.18 28.47
C ARG A 188 -45.29 13.91 27.22
N LEU A 189 -44.31 13.37 26.51
CA LEU A 189 -43.92 13.88 25.19
C LEU A 189 -45.02 13.65 24.13
N LEU A 190 -45.66 12.48 24.13
CA LEU A 190 -46.75 12.16 23.20
C LEU A 190 -47.92 13.13 23.37
N ILE A 191 -48.31 13.42 24.61
CA ILE A 191 -49.34 14.42 24.94
C ILE A 191 -48.94 15.83 24.46
N GLU A 192 -47.68 16.22 24.67
CA GLU A 192 -47.18 17.53 24.20
C GLU A 192 -47.17 17.63 22.66
N TYR A 193 -46.82 16.55 21.96
CA TYR A 193 -46.88 16.47 20.49
C TYR A 193 -48.32 16.61 19.95
N CYS A 194 -49.29 15.88 20.53
CA CYS A 194 -50.69 15.95 20.13
C CYS A 194 -51.26 17.36 20.38
N SER A 195 -50.95 17.97 21.53
CA SER A 195 -51.32 19.34 21.87
C SER A 195 -50.73 20.36 20.90
N ALA A 196 -49.46 20.20 20.53
CA ALA A 196 -48.75 21.07 19.58
C ALA A 196 -49.23 20.93 18.12
N THR A 197 -49.95 19.85 17.79
CA THR A 197 -50.46 19.55 16.44
C THR A 197 -51.97 19.72 16.28
N ARG A 198 -52.67 20.30 17.29
CA ARG A 198 -54.12 20.60 17.29
C ARG A 198 -54.65 21.19 15.97
N ASP A 199 -53.88 22.07 15.32
CA ASP A 199 -54.28 22.75 14.07
C ASP A 199 -54.47 21.80 12.87
N THR A 200 -54.11 20.51 13.01
CA THR A 200 -54.33 19.46 12.00
C THR A 200 -55.74 18.86 12.00
N GLY A 201 -56.56 19.16 13.03
CA GLY A 201 -57.91 18.64 13.18
C GLY A 201 -57.99 17.20 13.71
N ASN A 202 -59.21 16.67 13.81
CA ASN A 202 -59.47 15.38 14.43
C ASN A 202 -59.10 14.22 13.48
N HIS A 203 -58.22 13.33 13.90
CA HIS A 203 -57.73 12.22 13.07
C HIS A 203 -57.20 11.04 13.89
N THR A 204 -56.84 9.96 13.20
CA THR A 204 -56.05 8.85 13.79
C THR A 204 -54.67 8.84 13.13
N GLU A 205 -53.62 8.93 13.94
CA GLU A 205 -52.23 8.92 13.48
C GLU A 205 -51.51 7.64 13.94
N PHE A 206 -50.65 7.09 13.08
CA PHE A 206 -49.71 6.05 13.48
C PHE A 206 -48.40 6.71 13.92
N ILE A 207 -47.98 6.44 15.15
CA ILE A 207 -46.83 7.06 15.79
C ILE A 207 -45.83 6.00 16.22
N TRP A 208 -44.57 6.16 15.81
CA TRP A 208 -43.45 5.44 16.38
C TRP A 208 -42.84 6.26 17.52
N LEU A 209 -42.85 5.67 18.72
CA LEU A 209 -42.30 6.24 19.95
C LEU A 209 -41.54 5.12 20.68
N ASP A 210 -40.24 5.30 20.85
CA ASP A 210 -39.26 4.28 21.28
C ASP A 210 -39.71 3.43 22.48
N GLU A 211 -40.02 4.04 23.62
CA GLU A 211 -40.38 3.33 24.85
C GLU A 211 -41.68 2.52 24.75
N PHE A 212 -42.51 2.79 23.73
CA PHE A 212 -43.72 2.05 23.40
C PHE A 212 -43.59 1.12 22.18
N CYS A 213 -42.56 1.27 21.35
CA CYS A 213 -42.49 0.60 20.04
C CYS A 213 -41.25 -0.31 19.88
N LEU A 214 -40.31 -0.30 20.83
CA LEU A 214 -39.12 -1.16 20.78
C LEU A 214 -39.38 -2.62 21.16
N SER A 215 -40.51 -2.95 21.81
CA SER A 215 -40.92 -4.33 22.12
C SER A 215 -42.44 -4.42 22.30
N ASP A 216 -42.98 -5.64 22.26
CA ASP A 216 -44.36 -5.93 22.66
C ASP A 216 -44.64 -5.40 24.09
N ILE A 217 -45.81 -4.83 24.31
CA ILE A 217 -46.26 -4.35 25.63
C ILE A 217 -46.36 -5.49 26.66
N THR A 218 -46.54 -6.74 26.23
CA THR A 218 -46.61 -7.92 27.13
C THR A 218 -45.26 -8.55 27.45
N GLN A 219 -44.15 -8.08 26.88
CA GLN A 219 -42.81 -8.64 27.11
C GLN A 219 -42.04 -7.97 28.27
N PRO A 220 -41.11 -8.70 28.93
CA PRO A 220 -40.29 -8.17 30.03
C PRO A 220 -39.26 -7.12 29.58
N GLU A 221 -38.78 -6.29 30.52
CA GLU A 221 -37.94 -5.11 30.25
C GLU A 221 -36.63 -5.43 29.51
N ASP A 222 -35.94 -6.52 29.85
CA ASP A 222 -34.69 -6.93 29.20
C ASP A 222 -34.93 -7.88 27.98
N SER A 223 -36.05 -7.70 27.26
CA SER A 223 -36.30 -8.48 26.03
C SER A 223 -35.21 -8.22 24.95
N PRO A 224 -34.73 -9.27 24.25
CA PRO A 224 -33.77 -9.11 23.15
C PRO A 224 -34.38 -8.36 21.95
N GLU A 225 -35.71 -8.26 21.88
CA GLU A 225 -36.42 -7.46 20.87
C GLU A 225 -36.04 -5.97 20.95
N ARG A 226 -35.95 -5.40 22.16
CA ARG A 226 -35.55 -4.00 22.34
C ARG A 226 -34.18 -3.68 21.75
N SER A 227 -33.19 -4.54 21.99
CA SER A 227 -31.82 -4.39 21.45
C SER A 227 -31.80 -4.51 19.92
N ARG A 228 -32.68 -5.34 19.34
CA ARG A 228 -32.85 -5.49 17.89
C ARG A 228 -33.53 -4.28 17.26
N GLU A 229 -34.62 -3.74 17.81
CA GLU A 229 -35.28 -2.56 17.25
C GLU A 229 -34.44 -1.27 17.42
N LEU A 230 -33.65 -1.14 18.51
CA LEU A 230 -32.65 -0.07 18.64
C LEU A 230 -31.59 -0.11 17.51
N GLY A 231 -31.21 -1.31 17.07
CA GLY A 231 -30.34 -1.47 15.89
C GLY A 231 -30.99 -1.12 14.55
N ARG A 232 -32.30 -0.84 14.52
CA ARG A 232 -33.08 -0.52 13.31
C ARG A 232 -33.47 0.95 13.21
N LEU A 233 -33.14 1.79 14.20
CA LEU A 233 -33.59 3.18 14.26
C LEU A 233 -33.41 3.95 12.94
N ALA A 234 -32.24 3.90 12.32
CA ALA A 234 -32.00 4.59 11.05
C ALA A 234 -32.89 4.10 9.89
N ASP A 235 -33.38 2.86 9.90
CA ASP A 235 -34.37 2.35 8.93
C ASP A 235 -35.81 2.75 9.33
N ILE A 236 -36.13 2.69 10.62
CA ILE A 236 -37.44 3.10 11.16
C ILE A 236 -37.69 4.59 10.89
N PHE A 237 -36.69 5.45 11.06
CA PHE A 237 -36.84 6.88 10.78
C PHE A 237 -36.78 7.20 9.28
N ARG A 238 -35.99 6.44 8.50
CA ARG A 238 -35.96 6.53 7.02
C ARG A 238 -37.30 6.18 6.36
N ASN A 239 -38.03 5.24 6.95
CA ASN A 239 -39.33 4.78 6.44
C ASN A 239 -40.53 5.58 7.00
N ALA A 240 -40.30 6.49 7.95
CA ALA A 240 -41.35 7.37 8.49
C ALA A 240 -41.80 8.39 7.43
N SER A 241 -43.10 8.72 7.42
CA SER A 241 -43.63 9.76 6.52
C SER A 241 -43.21 11.17 6.94
N GLN A 242 -42.98 11.36 8.24
CA GLN A 242 -42.46 12.58 8.85
C GLN A 242 -41.76 12.26 10.18
N VAL A 243 -40.77 13.08 10.57
CA VAL A 243 -40.01 12.93 11.82
C VAL A 243 -40.25 14.14 12.70
N ALA A 244 -40.80 13.93 13.90
CA ALA A 244 -40.98 14.98 14.90
C ALA A 244 -39.76 15.05 15.81
N VAL A 245 -39.15 16.23 15.95
CA VAL A 245 -37.93 16.46 16.75
C VAL A 245 -38.22 17.40 17.91
N PHE A 246 -37.76 17.03 19.10
CA PHE A 246 -38.01 17.77 20.35
C PHE A 246 -36.77 17.93 21.23
N CYS A 247 -36.65 19.11 21.82
CA CYS A 247 -35.90 19.33 23.06
C CYS A 247 -36.63 20.39 23.91
N HIS A 248 -36.31 20.45 25.20
CA HIS A 248 -37.00 21.31 26.16
C HIS A 248 -36.58 22.80 26.11
N GLU A 249 -35.46 23.10 25.43
CA GLU A 249 -34.85 24.44 25.38
C GLU A 249 -35.77 25.49 24.74
N GLU A 250 -35.87 26.65 25.39
CA GLU A 250 -36.72 27.75 24.94
C GLU A 250 -36.21 28.31 23.59
N ASN A 251 -37.11 28.47 22.62
CA ASN A 251 -36.84 28.93 21.26
C ASN A 251 -35.85 28.09 20.43
N CYS A 252 -35.58 26.84 20.81
CA CYS A 252 -34.69 25.98 20.01
C CYS A 252 -35.27 25.64 18.62
N ASP A 253 -34.48 25.84 17.56
CA ASP A 253 -34.81 25.47 16.18
C ASP A 253 -34.32 24.06 15.78
N HIS A 254 -33.61 23.37 16.67
CA HIS A 254 -33.01 22.03 16.47
C HIS A 254 -31.95 21.95 15.35
N THR A 255 -31.58 23.05 14.71
CA THR A 255 -30.53 23.11 13.67
C THR A 255 -29.15 23.48 14.22
N SER A 256 -29.10 24.12 15.40
CA SER A 256 -27.86 24.48 16.10
C SER A 256 -27.04 23.27 16.53
N THR A 257 -25.71 23.37 16.45
CA THR A 257 -24.79 22.32 16.93
C THR A 257 -24.73 22.20 18.46
N THR A 258 -25.34 23.16 19.18
CA THR A 258 -25.50 23.17 20.64
C THR A 258 -26.82 22.58 21.12
N CYS A 259 -27.74 22.18 20.22
CA CYS A 259 -29.01 21.59 20.63
C CYS A 259 -28.79 20.24 21.34
N ILE A 260 -29.42 20.04 22.50
CA ILE A 260 -29.35 18.80 23.30
C ILE A 260 -29.83 17.57 22.51
N TRP A 261 -30.80 17.75 21.61
CA TRP A 261 -31.21 16.72 20.65
C TRP A 261 -30.13 16.47 19.58
N GLY A 262 -29.50 17.55 19.11
CA GLY A 262 -28.45 17.51 18.09
C GLY A 262 -27.16 16.82 18.53
N THR A 263 -26.90 16.67 19.84
CA THR A 263 -25.68 16.03 20.37
C THR A 263 -25.79 14.51 20.62
N ARG A 264 -27.00 13.94 20.60
CA ARG A 264 -27.21 12.50 20.86
C ARG A 264 -26.70 11.62 19.70
N LEU A 265 -26.24 10.41 20.03
CA LEU A 265 -25.61 9.44 19.13
C LEU A 265 -26.49 9.08 17.92
N PHE A 266 -27.74 8.68 18.16
CA PHE A 266 -28.65 8.21 17.11
C PHE A 266 -29.19 9.30 16.18
N THR A 267 -29.12 10.58 16.59
CA THR A 267 -29.83 11.69 15.92
C THR A 267 -29.52 11.82 14.42
N ILE A 268 -28.31 11.50 13.98
CA ILE A 268 -27.97 11.51 12.55
C ILE A 268 -28.84 10.49 11.78
N GLY A 269 -28.97 9.27 12.30
CA GLY A 269 -29.79 8.22 11.72
C GLY A 269 -31.27 8.59 11.61
N GLU A 270 -31.73 9.46 12.51
CA GLU A 270 -33.13 9.86 12.62
C GLU A 270 -33.53 10.95 11.60
N ILE A 271 -32.59 11.80 11.14
CA ILE A 271 -32.91 12.87 10.16
C ILE A 271 -32.23 12.76 8.79
N LEU A 272 -31.20 11.92 8.62
CA LEU A 272 -30.40 11.90 7.39
C LEU A 272 -31.24 11.57 6.15
N HIS A 273 -32.21 10.67 6.30
CA HIS A 273 -33.08 10.20 5.23
C HIS A 273 -34.56 10.56 5.44
N ALA A 274 -34.89 11.39 6.43
CA ALA A 274 -36.25 11.88 6.62
C ALA A 274 -36.76 12.60 5.36
N SER A 275 -38.05 12.44 5.07
CA SER A 275 -38.81 13.10 4.00
C SER A 275 -39.29 14.50 4.42
N ALA A 276 -39.88 14.59 5.61
CA ALA A 276 -40.37 15.81 6.25
C ALA A 276 -39.98 15.84 7.73
N VAL A 277 -39.83 17.05 8.29
CA VAL A 277 -39.47 17.25 9.71
C VAL A 277 -40.51 18.16 10.37
N ILE A 278 -41.01 17.75 11.53
CA ILE A 278 -41.81 18.58 12.44
C ILE A 278 -40.91 19.04 13.58
N ARG A 279 -40.57 20.32 13.63
CA ARG A 279 -39.85 20.91 14.77
C ARG A 279 -40.85 21.28 15.86
N LEU A 280 -40.71 20.65 17.02
CA LEU A 280 -41.45 21.02 18.23
C LEU A 280 -40.62 22.06 19.00
N THR A 281 -40.97 23.34 18.87
CA THR A 281 -40.24 24.44 19.52
C THR A 281 -41.04 25.01 20.67
N ARG A 282 -40.40 25.09 21.84
CA ARG A 282 -40.95 25.64 23.08
C ARG A 282 -40.89 27.17 23.07
N ARG A 283 -42.00 27.85 23.35
CA ARG A 283 -42.06 29.33 23.43
C ARG A 283 -42.83 29.79 24.66
N ARG A 284 -42.36 30.87 25.29
CA ARG A 284 -43.11 31.58 26.33
C ARG A 284 -44.22 32.42 25.70
N GLN A 285 -45.41 32.40 26.27
CA GLN A 285 -46.44 33.37 25.92
C GLN A 285 -46.07 34.76 26.45
N GLN A 286 -46.78 35.81 26.00
CA GLN A 286 -46.53 37.21 26.40
C GLN A 286 -46.68 37.46 27.92
N ASP A 287 -47.28 36.53 28.65
CA ASP A 287 -47.41 36.54 30.10
C ASP A 287 -46.25 35.74 30.74
N PRO A 288 -45.33 36.39 31.50
CA PRO A 288 -44.20 35.72 32.12
C PRO A 288 -44.55 34.64 33.15
N SER A 289 -45.80 34.62 33.64
CA SER A 289 -46.28 33.68 34.66
C SER A 289 -46.75 32.33 34.08
N ARG A 290 -46.88 32.22 32.75
CA ARG A 290 -47.33 31.00 32.08
C ARG A 290 -46.17 30.07 31.71
N SER A 291 -46.43 28.77 31.75
CA SER A 291 -45.52 27.74 31.26
C SER A 291 -45.21 27.91 29.76
N LEU A 292 -44.06 27.38 29.35
CA LEU A 292 -43.68 27.30 27.94
C LEU A 292 -44.69 26.43 27.18
N LYS A 293 -45.18 26.91 26.04
CA LYS A 293 -46.04 26.13 25.13
C LYS A 293 -45.21 25.61 23.96
N THR A 294 -45.39 24.33 23.61
CA THR A 294 -44.83 23.78 22.37
C THR A 294 -45.66 24.18 21.16
N HIS A 295 -44.97 24.56 20.08
CA HIS A 295 -45.54 24.82 18.76
C HIS A 295 -44.88 23.91 17.73
N ALA A 296 -45.67 23.28 16.86
CA ALA A 296 -45.18 22.44 15.77
C ALA A 296 -44.95 23.25 14.48
N TYR A 297 -43.73 23.25 13.97
CA TYR A 297 -43.37 23.85 12.68
C TYR A 297 -43.03 22.74 11.68
N ARG A 298 -43.70 22.73 10.52
CA ARG A 298 -43.48 21.74 9.47
C ARG A 298 -42.51 22.26 8.42
N ASP A 299 -41.39 21.57 8.25
CA ASP A 299 -40.38 21.89 7.25
C ASP A 299 -40.14 20.70 6.30
N THR A 300 -39.76 20.99 5.06
CA THR A 300 -39.21 19.95 4.19
C THR A 300 -37.88 19.48 4.78
N ALA A 301 -37.61 18.17 4.79
CA ALA A 301 -36.39 17.68 5.41
C ALA A 301 -35.12 18.15 4.68
N ARG A 302 -35.23 18.52 3.39
CA ARG A 302 -34.17 19.22 2.66
C ARG A 302 -33.84 20.57 3.29
N ALA A 303 -34.84 21.44 3.48
CA ALA A 303 -34.63 22.77 4.07
C ALA A 303 -34.07 22.69 5.50
N PHE A 304 -34.57 21.74 6.31
CA PHE A 304 -34.03 21.50 7.66
C PHE A 304 -32.55 21.08 7.63
N ARG A 305 -32.15 20.17 6.72
CA ARG A 305 -30.75 19.76 6.56
C ARG A 305 -29.86 20.86 5.98
N GLU A 306 -30.36 21.70 5.07
CA GLU A 306 -29.63 22.88 4.55
C GLU A 306 -29.41 23.95 5.64
N GLN A 307 -30.39 24.15 6.55
CA GLN A 307 -30.20 25.01 7.73
C GLN A 307 -29.16 24.43 8.69
N MET A 308 -29.25 23.13 9.02
CA MET A 308 -28.26 22.45 9.87
C MET A 308 -26.85 22.46 9.25
N GLN A 309 -26.74 22.31 7.92
CA GLN A 309 -25.48 22.46 7.19
C GLN A 309 -24.90 23.87 7.36
N THR A 310 -25.74 24.90 7.25
CA THR A 310 -25.35 26.31 7.39
C THR A 310 -24.86 26.61 8.81
N LYS A 311 -25.57 26.12 9.84
CA LYS A 311 -25.14 26.22 11.24
C LYS A 311 -23.83 25.47 11.49
N ALA A 312 -23.69 24.25 10.96
CA ALA A 312 -22.46 23.47 11.06
C ALA A 312 -21.26 24.18 10.44
N ALA A 313 -21.42 24.90 9.31
CA ALA A 313 -20.36 25.73 8.74
C ALA A 313 -19.97 26.90 9.65
N TYR A 314 -20.96 27.61 10.23
CA TYR A 314 -20.72 28.71 11.16
C TYR A 314 -19.99 28.27 12.43
N ASP A 315 -20.36 27.10 12.96
CA ASP A 315 -19.75 26.49 14.15
C ASP A 315 -18.45 25.70 13.86
N ASN A 316 -17.92 25.75 12.62
CA ASN A 316 -16.75 24.98 12.16
C ASN A 316 -16.86 23.44 12.34
N ARG A 317 -18.08 22.90 12.37
CA ARG A 317 -18.35 21.44 12.43
C ARG A 317 -18.33 20.80 11.05
N TRP A 318 -17.14 20.73 10.44
CA TRP A 318 -16.96 20.26 9.06
C TRP A 318 -17.44 18.84 8.78
N HIS A 319 -17.38 17.92 9.75
CA HIS A 319 -17.93 16.58 9.59
C HIS A 319 -19.47 16.61 9.45
N LEU A 320 -20.16 17.32 10.35
CA LEU A 320 -21.61 17.51 10.25
C LEU A 320 -22.01 18.23 8.95
N TYR A 321 -21.24 19.24 8.54
CA TYR A 321 -21.41 19.90 7.23
C TYR A 321 -21.31 18.88 6.07
N ALA A 322 -20.28 18.04 6.05
CA ALA A 322 -20.08 17.04 4.99
C ALA A 322 -21.18 15.96 4.97
N ILE A 323 -21.68 15.53 6.13
CA ILE A 323 -22.83 14.62 6.25
C ILE A 323 -24.08 15.27 5.65
N MET A 324 -24.39 16.52 6.04
CA MET A 324 -25.56 17.23 5.50
C MET A 324 -25.42 17.51 4.00
N GLN A 325 -24.23 17.85 3.52
CA GLN A 325 -23.95 18.02 2.09
C GLN A 325 -24.14 16.73 1.30
N HIS A 326 -23.67 15.58 1.82
CA HIS A 326 -23.89 14.27 1.21
C HIS A 326 -25.39 13.90 1.17
N SER A 327 -26.15 14.25 2.21
CA SER A 327 -27.61 14.00 2.28
C SER A 327 -28.44 14.85 1.32
N THR A 328 -27.92 15.99 0.87
CA THR A 328 -28.63 16.98 0.03
C THR A 328 -28.18 16.98 -1.43
N ASN A 329 -26.94 16.55 -1.72
CA ASN A 329 -26.36 16.54 -3.07
C ASN A 329 -25.79 15.17 -3.44
N ALA A 330 -26.47 14.47 -4.36
CA ALA A 330 -26.21 13.07 -4.73
C ALA A 330 -24.94 12.83 -5.60
N GLY A 331 -23.82 13.49 -5.29
CA GLY A 331 -22.55 13.24 -5.98
C GLY A 331 -21.33 14.09 -5.60
N SER A 332 -21.47 15.19 -4.86
CA SER A 332 -20.33 16.07 -4.54
C SER A 332 -19.42 15.54 -3.42
N VAL A 333 -19.93 14.68 -2.55
CA VAL A 333 -19.19 14.07 -1.44
C VAL A 333 -19.12 12.56 -1.66
N SER A 334 -17.90 12.02 -1.76
CA SER A 334 -17.66 10.59 -1.93
C SER A 334 -18.09 9.79 -0.70
N TRP A 335 -18.41 8.50 -0.89
CA TRP A 335 -18.70 7.60 0.24
C TRP A 335 -17.52 7.48 1.22
N GLN A 336 -16.27 7.56 0.75
CA GLN A 336 -15.09 7.63 1.62
C GLN A 336 -15.20 8.79 2.63
N ASN A 337 -15.52 9.99 2.14
CA ASN A 337 -15.61 11.20 2.97
C ASN A 337 -16.88 11.21 3.83
N ALA A 338 -18.00 10.71 3.30
CA ALA A 338 -19.25 10.60 4.05
C ALA A 338 -19.12 9.60 5.21
N ILE A 339 -18.52 8.42 4.98
CA ILE A 339 -18.27 7.42 6.03
C ILE A 339 -17.27 7.97 7.05
N HIS A 340 -16.19 8.65 6.62
CA HIS A 340 -15.25 9.31 7.53
C HIS A 340 -15.97 10.27 8.48
N ALA A 341 -16.77 11.17 7.92
CA ALA A 341 -17.50 12.18 8.68
C ALA A 341 -18.56 11.56 9.62
N LEU A 342 -19.32 10.57 9.14
CA LEU A 342 -20.29 9.81 9.95
C LEU A 342 -19.63 9.15 11.16
N VAL A 343 -18.51 8.47 10.96
CA VAL A 343 -17.80 7.76 12.03
C VAL A 343 -17.21 8.73 13.05
N VAL A 344 -16.54 9.80 12.60
CA VAL A 344 -15.94 10.80 13.51
C VAL A 344 -17.02 11.56 14.29
N GLU A 345 -18.12 11.95 13.65
CA GLU A 345 -19.23 12.63 14.31
C GLU A 345 -19.98 11.70 15.28
N ALA A 346 -20.18 10.42 14.94
CA ALA A 346 -20.79 9.43 15.85
C ALA A 346 -19.93 9.19 17.10
N ILE A 347 -18.62 9.01 16.95
CA ILE A 347 -17.69 8.92 18.09
C ILE A 347 -17.71 10.22 18.90
N THR A 348 -17.76 11.39 18.25
CA THR A 348 -17.80 12.69 18.95
C THR A 348 -19.05 12.84 19.80
N ARG A 349 -20.20 12.31 19.34
CA ARG A 349 -21.48 12.32 20.06
C ARG A 349 -21.49 11.32 21.21
N ASP A 350 -20.97 10.12 20.97
CA ASP A 350 -20.76 9.09 21.98
C ASP A 350 -19.94 9.61 23.18
N LEU A 351 -18.83 10.29 22.90
CA LEU A 351 -17.98 10.92 23.92
C LEU A 351 -18.57 12.20 24.55
N ALA A 352 -19.61 12.79 23.96
CA ALA A 352 -20.25 14.02 24.45
C ALA A 352 -21.51 13.77 25.30
N GLY A 353 -22.05 12.55 25.29
CA GLY A 353 -23.22 12.18 26.09
C GLY A 353 -22.96 12.23 27.59
N THR A 354 -24.00 12.55 28.37
CA THR A 354 -23.99 12.46 29.84
C THR A 354 -24.09 11.01 30.30
N GLY A 355 -23.07 10.21 29.97
CA GLY A 355 -22.95 8.81 30.34
C GLY A 355 -22.39 7.96 29.20
N PHE A 356 -21.32 7.21 29.48
CA PHE A 356 -20.73 6.18 28.60
C PHE A 356 -21.65 4.95 28.37
N GLU A 357 -22.94 5.04 28.76
CA GLU A 357 -23.92 3.94 28.75
C GLU A 357 -24.41 3.60 27.33
N GLU A 358 -24.38 4.57 26.41
CA GLU A 358 -24.75 4.37 25.00
C GLU A 358 -23.60 3.82 24.14
N HIS A 359 -22.36 3.80 24.64
CA HIS A 359 -21.17 3.39 23.88
C HIS A 359 -21.32 2.04 23.18
N LYS A 360 -21.88 1.06 23.89
CA LYS A 360 -22.20 -0.28 23.37
C LYS A 360 -23.14 -0.30 22.16
N PHE A 361 -23.77 0.83 21.80
CA PHE A 361 -24.62 0.96 20.62
C PHE A 361 -23.96 1.72 19.46
N LEU A 362 -22.72 2.20 19.59
CA LEU A 362 -22.00 2.97 18.56
C LEU A 362 -22.04 2.33 17.17
N GLY A 363 -21.70 1.04 17.06
CA GLY A 363 -21.80 0.31 15.80
C GLY A 363 -23.25 0.17 15.31
N LYS A 364 -24.20 -0.15 16.20
CA LYS A 364 -25.63 -0.29 15.86
C LYS A 364 -26.23 1.03 15.34
N ALA A 365 -25.86 2.17 15.91
CA ALA A 365 -26.28 3.50 15.44
C ALA A 365 -25.78 3.80 14.01
N LEU A 366 -24.55 3.38 13.69
CA LEU A 366 -23.96 3.57 12.36
C LEU A 366 -24.44 2.55 11.33
N ASN A 367 -24.86 1.34 11.74
CA ASN A 367 -25.15 0.23 10.82
C ASN A 367 -26.15 0.58 9.71
N GLY A 368 -27.22 1.32 10.03
CA GLY A 368 -28.21 1.74 9.03
C GLY A 368 -27.75 2.87 8.09
N LEU A 369 -26.67 3.57 8.43
CA LEU A 369 -26.15 4.73 7.70
C LEU A 369 -25.04 4.38 6.69
N LEU A 370 -24.44 3.19 6.80
CA LEU A 370 -23.35 2.74 5.94
C LEU A 370 -23.85 1.99 4.69
N PRO A 371 -23.10 2.01 3.56
CA PRO A 371 -23.49 1.31 2.33
C PRO A 371 -23.65 -0.20 2.46
N ARG A 372 -22.80 -0.85 3.28
CA ARG A 372 -22.93 -2.26 3.64
C ARG A 372 -23.30 -2.37 5.11
N ARG A 373 -24.32 -3.19 5.35
CA ARG A 373 -24.96 -3.35 6.65
C ARG A 373 -24.73 -4.74 7.21
N ALA A 374 -24.36 -4.80 8.48
CA ALA A 374 -24.34 -6.01 9.27
C ALA A 374 -25.75 -6.50 9.60
N ARG A 375 -25.93 -7.82 9.83
CA ARG A 375 -27.07 -8.27 10.63
C ARG A 375 -26.92 -7.76 12.06
N LEU A 376 -28.03 -7.47 12.71
CA LEU A 376 -28.02 -6.96 14.09
C LEU A 376 -27.63 -8.02 15.13
N GLU A 377 -27.65 -9.28 14.72
CA GLU A 377 -27.13 -10.42 15.48
C GLU A 377 -25.60 -10.50 15.40
N ASP A 378 -25.01 -10.01 14.31
CA ASP A 378 -23.56 -9.93 14.13
C ASP A 378 -22.95 -8.82 15.01
N LEU A 379 -23.72 -7.76 15.33
CA LEU A 379 -23.35 -6.66 16.23
C LEU A 379 -23.80 -6.98 17.66
N LYS A 380 -22.87 -7.36 18.54
CA LYS A 380 -23.22 -7.77 19.90
C LYS A 380 -23.80 -6.61 20.72
N GLY A 381 -23.16 -5.45 20.63
CA GLY A 381 -23.38 -4.34 21.55
C GLY A 381 -22.96 -4.67 22.98
N GLU A 382 -21.80 -5.33 23.11
CA GLU A 382 -21.04 -5.47 24.35
C GLU A 382 -19.97 -4.37 24.44
N ASP A 383 -19.25 -4.15 23.33
CA ASP A 383 -18.28 -3.07 23.13
C ASP A 383 -18.58 -2.35 21.79
N GLY A 384 -18.65 -1.02 21.84
CA GLY A 384 -18.95 -0.18 20.69
C GLY A 384 -17.79 -0.09 19.70
N TRP A 385 -16.55 -0.21 20.17
CA TRP A 385 -15.35 -0.16 19.33
C TRP A 385 -15.21 -1.41 18.47
N THR A 386 -15.43 -2.59 19.04
CA THR A 386 -15.42 -3.88 18.33
C THR A 386 -16.51 -3.93 17.25
N ASP A 387 -17.75 -3.55 17.60
CA ASP A 387 -18.85 -3.48 16.63
C ASP A 387 -18.56 -2.45 15.51
N LEU A 388 -17.94 -1.30 15.82
CA LEU A 388 -17.51 -0.31 14.85
C LEU A 388 -16.39 -0.85 13.94
N ALA A 389 -15.33 -1.42 14.49
CA ALA A 389 -14.19 -1.94 13.72
C ALA A 389 -14.63 -2.96 12.68
N TRP A 390 -15.51 -3.89 13.08
CA TRP A 390 -16.06 -4.89 12.15
C TRP A 390 -17.02 -4.29 11.10
N LEU A 391 -17.78 -3.23 11.43
CA LEU A 391 -18.55 -2.47 10.42
C LEU A 391 -17.66 -1.75 9.41
N LEU A 392 -16.49 -1.25 9.81
CA LEU A 392 -15.51 -0.64 8.91
C LEU A 392 -14.86 -1.69 8.00
N GLU A 393 -14.53 -2.88 8.53
CA GLU A 393 -14.06 -4.03 7.76
C GLU A 393 -15.10 -4.45 6.70
N LEU A 394 -16.37 -4.56 7.08
CA LEU A 394 -17.47 -4.85 6.16
C LEU A 394 -17.54 -3.80 5.02
N ASN A 395 -17.26 -2.53 5.34
CA ASN A 395 -17.29 -1.39 4.43
C ASN A 395 -15.93 -1.08 3.74
N GLN A 396 -14.91 -1.93 3.84
CA GLN A 396 -13.56 -1.72 3.25
C GLN A 396 -13.56 -1.35 1.74
N GLY A 397 -14.60 -1.75 0.99
CA GLY A 397 -14.77 -1.39 -0.43
C GLY A 397 -15.30 0.03 -0.69
N PHE A 398 -15.74 0.73 0.35
CA PHE A 398 -16.23 2.12 0.34
C PHE A 398 -15.42 3.03 1.26
N TYR A 399 -14.72 2.45 2.25
CA TYR A 399 -13.97 3.18 3.27
C TYR A 399 -12.58 2.58 3.53
N ASN A 400 -11.57 3.43 3.46
CA ASN A 400 -10.20 3.14 3.86
C ASN A 400 -9.99 3.60 5.32
N ALA A 401 -9.74 2.65 6.22
CA ALA A 401 -9.56 2.93 7.65
C ALA A 401 -8.28 3.72 7.97
N ALA A 402 -7.34 3.86 7.02
CA ALA A 402 -6.18 4.73 7.17
C ALA A 402 -6.57 6.20 7.41
N SER A 403 -7.70 6.66 6.84
CA SER A 403 -8.27 7.98 7.13
C SER A 403 -8.71 8.10 8.60
N LEU A 404 -9.26 7.04 9.20
CA LEU A 404 -9.63 7.03 10.62
C LEU A 404 -8.39 6.97 11.51
N ALA A 405 -7.47 6.06 11.21
CA ALA A 405 -6.23 5.88 11.96
C ALA A 405 -5.38 7.17 12.00
N ALA A 406 -5.44 8.01 10.96
CA ALA A 406 -4.81 9.31 10.92
C ALA A 406 -5.39 10.32 11.93
N VAL A 407 -6.72 10.37 12.11
CA VAL A 407 -7.36 11.28 13.10
C VAL A 407 -7.43 10.69 14.50
N CYS A 408 -7.30 9.38 14.66
CA CYS A 408 -7.45 8.73 15.95
C CYS A 408 -6.17 8.77 16.79
N SER A 409 -6.32 9.28 18.01
CA SER A 409 -5.31 9.24 19.08
C SER A 409 -4.95 7.80 19.50
N LEU A 410 -4.08 7.67 20.50
CA LEU A 410 -3.77 6.38 21.13
C LEU A 410 -4.98 5.93 21.97
N GLY A 411 -5.54 4.77 21.66
CA GLY A 411 -6.66 4.18 22.41
C GLY A 411 -6.17 3.10 23.39
N ALA A 412 -6.88 2.95 24.51
CA ALA A 412 -6.68 1.82 25.41
C ALA A 412 -7.13 0.52 24.71
N GLY A 413 -6.18 -0.33 24.32
CA GLY A 413 -6.44 -1.65 23.73
C GLY A 413 -6.15 -1.81 22.24
N GLY A 414 -5.84 -0.75 21.48
CA GLY A 414 -5.64 -0.91 20.03
C GLY A 414 -5.22 0.33 19.24
N TRP A 415 -5.36 0.24 17.91
CA TRP A 415 -5.00 1.30 16.97
C TRP A 415 -6.04 2.45 16.91
N LEU A 416 -7.29 2.13 17.28
CA LEU A 416 -8.44 3.02 17.29
C LEU A 416 -8.58 3.67 18.67
N GLY A 417 -8.81 4.98 18.69
CA GLY A 417 -9.01 5.77 19.90
C GLY A 417 -9.80 7.04 19.57
N PRO A 418 -10.05 7.93 20.53
CA PRO A 418 -10.80 9.16 20.28
C PRO A 418 -10.23 9.96 19.09
N PRO A 419 -11.06 10.36 18.12
CA PRO A 419 -10.65 11.21 17.02
C PRO A 419 -10.32 12.60 17.55
N ILE A 420 -9.28 13.21 16.99
CA ILE A 420 -8.99 14.62 17.19
C ILE A 420 -10.15 15.45 16.64
N ARG A 421 -10.44 16.60 17.28
CA ARG A 421 -11.48 17.50 16.80
C ARG A 421 -11.10 18.04 15.41
N PRO A 422 -12.06 18.19 14.48
CA PRO A 422 -11.83 18.95 13.26
C PRO A 422 -11.45 20.38 13.66
N LEU A 423 -10.26 20.79 13.23
CA LEU A 423 -9.74 22.14 13.26
C LEU A 423 -9.19 22.43 11.86
N ALA A 424 -9.02 23.71 11.53
CA ALA A 424 -8.35 24.13 10.31
C ALA A 424 -7.05 23.31 10.11
N GLY A 425 -6.91 22.67 8.95
CA GLY A 425 -5.79 21.77 8.63
C GLY A 425 -6.12 20.26 8.67
N ASN A 426 -7.16 19.84 9.41
CA ASN A 426 -7.53 18.42 9.57
C ASN A 426 -8.61 17.95 8.57
N GLU A 427 -9.10 18.84 7.70
CA GLU A 427 -10.41 18.74 7.03
C GLU A 427 -10.43 17.89 5.76
N ARG A 428 -9.27 17.58 5.18
CA ARG A 428 -9.14 16.73 3.99
C ARG A 428 -7.91 15.84 4.09
N LEU A 429 -8.15 14.60 4.49
CA LEU A 429 -7.14 13.54 4.59
C LEU A 429 -7.24 12.62 3.38
N GLU A 430 -6.19 12.60 2.56
CA GLU A 430 -6.07 11.66 1.45
C GLU A 430 -5.17 10.50 1.89
N PRO A 431 -5.73 9.29 2.11
CA PRO A 431 -4.96 8.16 2.61
C PRO A 431 -4.01 7.65 1.53
N ILE A 432 -2.73 7.52 1.90
CA ILE A 432 -1.64 7.12 0.99
C ILE A 432 -1.30 5.62 1.08
N VAL A 433 -1.85 4.93 2.07
CA VAL A 433 -1.86 3.48 2.26
C VAL A 433 -3.30 2.97 2.24
N HIS A 434 -3.52 1.68 1.97
CA HIS A 434 -4.84 1.07 2.16
C HIS A 434 -4.85 0.32 3.49
N ALA A 435 -5.78 0.62 4.38
CA ALA A 435 -5.90 -0.07 5.65
C ALA A 435 -7.34 -0.44 5.99
N PHE A 436 -7.51 -1.55 6.70
CA PHE A 436 -8.78 -2.06 7.20
C PHE A 436 -8.55 -2.85 8.51
N PRO A 437 -9.53 -2.90 9.42
CA PRO A 437 -9.44 -3.74 10.61
C PRO A 437 -9.49 -5.22 10.21
N VAL A 438 -8.86 -6.08 11.00
CA VAL A 438 -8.96 -7.54 10.88
C VAL A 438 -9.20 -8.15 12.26
N GLY A 439 -10.16 -9.05 12.37
CA GLY A 439 -10.29 -9.94 13.53
C GLY A 439 -9.18 -11.01 13.57
N MET A 440 -8.69 -11.30 14.78
CA MET A 440 -7.82 -12.44 15.06
C MET A 440 -8.65 -13.62 15.62
N THR A 441 -8.17 -14.85 15.46
CA THR A 441 -8.85 -16.05 16.00
C THR A 441 -8.91 -16.03 17.53
N GLU A 442 -9.96 -16.66 18.08
CA GLU A 442 -10.22 -16.72 19.53
C GLU A 442 -8.98 -17.17 20.33
N GLY A 443 -8.67 -16.44 21.41
CA GLY A 443 -7.58 -16.75 22.33
C GLY A 443 -6.53 -15.64 22.52
N MET A 444 -6.40 -14.69 21.59
CA MET A 444 -5.37 -13.63 21.68
C MET A 444 -5.78 -12.38 22.49
N GLY A 445 -7.06 -12.18 22.82
CA GLY A 445 -7.50 -11.02 23.62
C GLY A 445 -7.34 -9.64 22.95
N ILE A 446 -7.04 -9.58 21.66
CA ILE A 446 -6.84 -8.32 20.91
C ILE A 446 -8.16 -7.85 20.29
N MET A 447 -8.54 -6.60 20.53
CA MET A 447 -9.61 -5.93 19.80
C MET A 447 -9.11 -5.49 18.41
N THR A 448 -9.31 -6.36 17.41
CA THR A 448 -9.23 -6.07 15.96
C THR A 448 -8.02 -5.21 15.49
N PRO A 449 -6.83 -5.80 15.27
CA PRO A 449 -5.69 -5.06 14.71
C PRO A 449 -5.99 -4.43 13.33
N LEU A 450 -5.24 -3.38 12.98
CA LEU A 450 -5.32 -2.69 11.69
C LEU A 450 -4.32 -3.29 10.71
N CYS A 451 -4.80 -3.93 9.65
CA CYS A 451 -3.96 -4.35 8.54
C CYS A 451 -3.71 -3.16 7.60
N VAL A 452 -2.44 -2.86 7.33
CA VAL A 452 -1.98 -1.77 6.46
C VAL A 452 -1.23 -2.33 5.26
N ILE A 453 -1.81 -2.19 4.06
CA ILE A 453 -1.28 -2.66 2.78
C ILE A 453 -0.62 -1.52 2.00
N GLY A 454 0.54 -1.81 1.42
CA GLY A 454 1.31 -0.85 0.64
C GLY A 454 1.99 0.19 1.52
N SER A 455 2.36 -0.20 2.74
CA SER A 455 2.95 0.68 3.75
C SER A 455 4.21 1.38 3.24
N LYS A 456 4.32 2.66 3.59
CA LYS A 456 5.49 3.50 3.32
C LYS A 456 6.16 3.82 4.64
N THR A 457 7.33 3.24 4.85
CA THR A 457 8.01 3.22 6.13
C THR A 457 9.30 4.04 6.09
N VAL A 458 9.55 4.79 7.16
CA VAL A 458 10.86 5.36 7.48
C VAL A 458 11.23 4.79 8.84
N GLY A 459 12.21 3.90 8.89
CA GLY A 459 12.72 3.42 10.15
C GLY A 459 13.58 4.49 10.85
N LEU A 460 13.63 4.41 12.16
CA LEU A 460 14.26 5.33 13.08
C LEU A 460 15.53 4.69 13.65
N ARG A 461 16.57 5.50 13.90
CA ARG A 461 17.79 5.04 14.56
C ARG A 461 17.56 4.79 16.05
N ASP A 462 18.12 3.70 16.57
CA ASP A 462 18.12 3.41 18.01
C ASP A 462 18.92 4.44 18.83
N SER A 463 19.92 5.06 18.22
CA SER A 463 20.90 5.92 18.89
C SER A 463 21.63 6.82 17.90
N LEU A 464 22.16 7.94 18.40
CA LEU A 464 23.15 8.73 17.66
C LEU A 464 24.46 7.95 17.54
N GLU A 465 25.12 8.06 16.40
CA GLU A 465 26.43 7.46 16.15
C GLU A 465 27.40 8.54 15.66
N ARG A 466 28.66 8.46 16.09
CA ARG A 466 29.72 9.39 15.69
C ARG A 466 30.16 9.09 14.25
N ASP A 467 30.39 10.09 13.40
CA ASP A 467 30.77 9.87 11.99
C ASP A 467 32.29 9.57 11.87
N PRO A 468 32.72 8.31 11.64
CA PRO A 468 34.14 8.01 11.46
C PRO A 468 34.73 8.62 10.20
N LEU A 469 33.89 9.00 9.24
CA LEU A 469 34.25 9.49 7.91
C LEU A 469 33.95 10.99 7.76
N GLY A 470 33.90 11.71 8.89
CA GLY A 470 33.55 13.13 8.96
C GLY A 470 34.34 14.04 8.02
N LEU A 471 35.63 13.72 7.77
CA LEU A 471 36.50 14.40 6.81
C LEU A 471 35.99 14.31 5.35
N TYR A 472 35.30 13.22 5.01
CA TYR A 472 34.82 12.95 3.66
C TYR A 472 33.38 13.41 3.42
N ASN A 473 32.52 13.25 4.42
CA ASN A 473 31.07 13.48 4.34
C ASN A 473 30.70 14.96 4.46
N ASN A 474 31.47 15.75 5.23
CA ASN A 474 31.11 17.13 5.59
C ASN A 474 31.64 18.17 4.59
N LYS A 475 30.76 19.07 4.12
CA LYS A 475 31.08 20.05 3.06
C LYS A 475 32.10 21.11 3.48
N ASP A 476 32.09 21.47 4.76
CA ASP A 476 33.01 22.39 5.43
C ASP A 476 34.40 21.78 5.65
N MET A 477 34.55 20.46 5.65
CA MET A 477 35.85 19.77 5.65
C MET A 477 36.46 19.60 4.26
N ARG A 478 35.76 20.02 3.19
CA ARG A 478 36.24 19.85 1.81
C ARG A 478 37.61 20.50 1.55
N GLY A 479 37.90 21.65 2.16
CA GLY A 479 39.20 22.31 2.03
C GLY A 479 40.31 21.44 2.63
N LEU A 480 40.16 21.07 3.90
CA LEU A 480 41.10 20.22 4.62
C LEU A 480 41.29 18.84 3.95
N LYS A 481 40.22 18.20 3.47
CA LYS A 481 40.26 16.94 2.72
C LYS A 481 41.17 17.01 1.48
N TRP A 482 41.02 18.06 0.66
CA TRP A 482 41.85 18.20 -0.54
C TRP A 482 43.31 18.49 -0.18
N LEU A 483 43.55 19.30 0.85
CA LEU A 483 44.89 19.60 1.34
C LEU A 483 45.59 18.36 1.93
N SER A 484 44.90 17.59 2.77
CA SER A 484 45.46 16.39 3.40
C SER A 484 45.73 15.28 2.38
N LEU A 485 44.84 15.06 1.41
CA LEU A 485 45.06 14.12 0.31
C LEU A 485 46.20 14.56 -0.61
N PHE A 486 46.35 15.86 -0.89
CA PHE A 486 47.46 16.38 -1.68
C PHE A 486 48.81 16.21 -0.97
N ILE A 487 48.87 16.52 0.33
CA ILE A 487 50.07 16.31 1.16
C ILE A 487 50.42 14.82 1.25
N LEU A 488 49.44 13.96 1.49
CA LEU A 488 49.63 12.51 1.54
C LEU A 488 50.20 11.97 0.22
N PHE A 489 49.60 12.37 -0.91
CA PHE A 489 50.08 11.97 -2.24
C PHE A 489 51.52 12.46 -2.51
N LEU A 490 51.83 13.71 -2.16
CA LEU A 490 53.18 14.26 -2.31
C LEU A 490 54.22 13.48 -1.47
N LEU A 491 53.89 13.17 -0.22
CA LEU A 491 54.75 12.38 0.67
C LEU A 491 54.92 10.93 0.19
N TRP A 492 53.88 10.33 -0.40
CA TRP A 492 53.98 9.01 -1.02
C TRP A 492 54.86 9.04 -2.27
N VAL A 493 54.77 10.06 -3.12
CA VAL A 493 55.67 10.24 -4.29
C VAL A 493 57.12 10.41 -3.85
N ILE A 494 57.38 11.20 -2.79
CA ILE A 494 58.72 11.34 -2.20
C ILE A 494 59.22 9.99 -1.66
N GLY A 495 58.38 9.24 -0.94
CA GLY A 495 58.70 7.90 -0.47
C GLY A 495 59.06 6.94 -1.62
N LEU A 496 58.23 6.90 -2.68
CA LEU A 496 58.46 6.07 -3.86
C LEU A 496 59.78 6.40 -4.56
N ALA A 497 60.15 7.68 -4.66
CA ALA A 497 61.45 8.09 -5.20
C ALA A 497 62.63 7.59 -4.32
N MET A 498 62.45 7.48 -3.01
CA MET A 498 63.46 6.97 -2.08
C MET A 498 63.63 5.44 -2.10
N ILE A 499 62.78 4.67 -2.80
CA ILE A 499 62.93 3.21 -2.94
C ILE A 499 64.32 2.84 -3.49
N SER A 500 64.82 3.59 -4.48
CA SER A 500 66.13 3.34 -5.09
C SER A 500 67.31 3.70 -4.18
N VAL A 501 67.07 4.44 -3.09
CA VAL A 501 68.10 4.89 -2.15
C VAL A 501 68.13 3.98 -0.93
N ASN A 502 66.97 3.75 -0.30
CA ASN A 502 66.86 2.90 0.88
C ASN A 502 65.40 2.49 1.15
N TRP A 503 65.13 1.19 1.10
CA TRP A 503 63.82 0.59 1.35
C TRP A 503 63.21 0.95 2.72
N ASN A 504 64.03 1.02 3.78
CA ASN A 504 63.55 1.34 5.13
C ASN A 504 63.06 2.79 5.23
N PHE A 505 63.70 3.72 4.51
CA PHE A 505 63.22 5.11 4.43
C PHE A 505 61.91 5.23 3.64
N PHE A 506 61.75 4.47 2.54
CA PHE A 506 60.46 4.38 1.83
C PHE A 506 59.34 3.92 2.76
N VAL A 507 59.52 2.78 3.44
CA VAL A 507 58.52 2.21 4.37
C VAL A 507 58.21 3.19 5.50
N ALA A 508 59.22 3.82 6.09
CA ALA A 508 59.02 4.81 7.15
C ALA A 508 58.25 6.05 6.68
N ILE A 509 58.57 6.63 5.52
CA ILE A 509 57.89 7.81 4.98
C ILE A 509 56.41 7.50 4.66
N VAL A 510 56.14 6.37 3.99
CA VAL A 510 54.77 5.95 3.66
C VAL A 510 53.97 5.63 4.93
N TRP A 511 54.57 4.95 5.91
CA TRP A 511 53.89 4.63 7.16
C TRP A 511 53.60 5.89 7.99
N ILE A 512 54.59 6.76 8.23
CA ILE A 512 54.41 7.99 9.02
C ILE A 512 53.37 8.92 8.37
N SER A 513 53.46 9.15 7.06
CA SER A 513 52.50 10.02 6.35
C SER A 513 51.08 9.47 6.38
N SER A 514 50.91 8.15 6.24
CA SER A 514 49.62 7.47 6.37
C SER A 514 49.08 7.58 7.80
N SER A 515 49.90 7.33 8.81
CA SER A 515 49.52 7.42 10.23
C SER A 515 49.09 8.83 10.62
N VAL A 516 49.81 9.87 10.19
CA VAL A 516 49.43 11.28 10.44
C VAL A 516 48.09 11.61 9.77
N PHE A 517 47.87 11.13 8.53
CA PHE A 517 46.60 11.32 7.82
C PHE A 517 45.44 10.61 8.53
N VAL A 518 45.61 9.35 8.97
CA VAL A 518 44.58 8.59 9.70
C VAL A 518 44.29 9.21 11.07
N ILE A 519 45.29 9.74 11.78
CA ILE A 519 45.09 10.50 13.01
C ILE A 519 44.26 11.78 12.74
N LEU A 520 44.54 12.51 11.65
CA LEU A 520 43.75 13.68 11.25
C LEU A 520 42.29 13.30 10.93
N GLU A 521 42.08 12.19 10.20
CA GLU A 521 40.75 11.66 9.90
C GLU A 521 39.97 11.34 11.19
N MET A 522 40.59 10.61 12.13
CA MET A 522 40.00 10.31 13.43
C MET A 522 39.68 11.57 14.25
N MET A 523 40.58 12.55 14.29
CA MET A 523 40.37 13.82 14.99
C MET A 523 39.18 14.58 14.42
N VAL A 524 39.04 14.68 13.09
CA VAL A 524 37.88 15.29 12.44
C VAL A 524 36.59 14.48 12.71
N GLY A 525 36.70 13.15 12.79
CA GLY A 525 35.60 12.27 13.20
C GLY A 525 35.05 12.56 14.61
N THR A 526 35.82 13.21 15.51
CA THR A 526 35.31 13.61 16.84
C THR A 526 34.30 14.77 16.81
N ILE A 527 34.24 15.53 15.70
CA ILE A 527 33.42 16.75 15.59
C ILE A 527 31.95 16.40 15.29
N TYR A 528 31.72 15.45 14.38
CA TYR A 528 30.42 15.30 13.71
C TYR A 528 29.69 14.01 14.08
N LEU A 529 28.37 14.10 14.17
CA LEU A 529 27.51 12.93 14.24
C LEU A 529 27.14 12.46 12.82
N GLN A 530 26.77 11.19 12.68
CA GLN A 530 26.29 10.65 11.42
C GLN A 530 24.93 11.28 11.09
N ARG A 531 24.82 11.94 9.93
CA ARG A 531 23.66 12.80 9.56
C ARG A 531 22.72 12.18 8.54
N ASP A 532 22.31 10.94 8.76
CA ASP A 532 21.39 10.22 7.88
C ASP A 532 20.27 9.49 8.64
N GLY A 533 19.09 9.48 8.04
CA GLY A 533 17.88 8.92 8.64
C GLY A 533 17.25 9.80 9.72
N TRP A 534 16.21 9.24 10.33
CA TRP A 534 15.44 9.87 11.40
C TRP A 534 15.78 9.22 12.74
N ILE A 535 15.58 9.95 13.84
CA ILE A 535 15.79 9.46 15.21
C ILE A 535 14.71 9.98 16.16
N PHE A 536 14.30 9.15 17.12
CA PHE A 536 13.50 9.56 18.27
C PHE A 536 14.39 9.75 19.51
N LEU A 537 14.28 10.93 20.12
CA LEU A 537 14.99 11.34 21.32
C LEU A 537 13.97 11.56 22.45
N ASP A 538 14.07 10.78 23.53
CA ASP A 538 13.21 10.92 24.71
C ASP A 538 13.59 12.18 25.50
N ASP A 539 12.62 13.07 25.76
CA ASP A 539 12.83 14.30 26.56
C ASP A 539 13.23 13.97 28.02
N SER A 540 12.94 12.77 28.54
CA SER A 540 13.40 12.32 29.87
C SER A 540 14.92 12.14 29.95
N ILE A 541 15.55 11.75 28.83
CA ILE A 541 16.99 11.54 28.70
C ILE A 541 17.67 12.82 28.20
N TRP A 542 17.10 13.45 27.18
CA TRP A 542 17.70 14.59 26.48
C TRP A 542 17.31 15.96 27.04
N GLY A 543 16.31 16.02 27.92
CA GLY A 543 15.74 17.27 28.40
C GLY A 543 14.93 18.00 27.32
N HIS A 544 14.19 19.03 27.74
CA HIS A 544 13.35 19.82 26.83
C HIS A 544 14.18 20.63 25.81
N GLU A 545 15.37 21.11 26.19
CA GLU A 545 16.31 21.85 25.32
C GLU A 545 17.20 20.91 24.49
N THR A 546 16.56 19.99 23.76
CA THR A 546 17.23 18.94 22.96
C THR A 546 18.24 19.52 21.96
N GLN A 547 17.90 20.65 21.31
CA GLN A 547 18.75 21.36 20.35
C GLN A 547 20.09 21.83 20.96
N GLN A 548 20.08 22.38 22.18
CA GLN A 548 21.31 22.85 22.82
C GLN A 548 22.28 21.68 23.09
N ARG A 549 21.74 20.54 23.56
CA ARG A 549 22.56 19.33 23.79
C ARG A 549 23.11 18.74 22.50
N LEU A 550 22.32 18.71 21.43
CA LEU A 550 22.79 18.26 20.11
C LEU A 550 23.86 19.18 19.53
N GLY A 551 23.69 20.51 19.65
CA GLY A 551 24.70 21.50 19.25
C GLY A 551 26.04 21.36 19.98
N MET A 552 26.04 20.91 21.25
CA MET A 552 27.27 20.55 21.97
C MET A 552 27.94 19.26 21.47
N GLN A 553 27.19 18.36 20.83
CA GLN A 553 27.69 17.10 20.28
C GLN A 553 28.20 17.26 18.85
N ASP A 554 27.47 18.00 18.00
CA ASP A 554 27.80 18.37 16.62
C ASP A 554 27.37 19.83 16.36
N PRO A 555 28.31 20.75 16.05
CA PRO A 555 27.99 22.16 15.82
C PRO A 555 26.97 22.44 14.69
N LYS A 556 26.77 21.51 13.74
CA LYS A 556 25.74 21.67 12.69
C LYS A 556 24.32 21.39 13.17
N LEU A 557 24.15 20.78 14.35
CA LEU A 557 22.85 20.55 14.98
C LEU A 557 22.53 21.60 16.06
N ALA A 558 23.32 22.69 16.14
CA ALA A 558 23.05 23.82 17.02
C ALA A 558 21.88 24.70 16.52
N GLU A 559 21.62 24.72 15.21
CA GLU A 559 20.50 25.40 14.57
C GLU A 559 19.59 24.36 13.92
N LEU A 560 18.51 23.98 14.62
CA LEU A 560 17.48 23.09 14.13
C LEU A 560 16.23 23.88 13.75
N ILE A 561 15.47 23.38 12.77
CA ILE A 561 14.21 23.97 12.33
C ILE A 561 13.07 23.18 12.97
N GLU A 562 12.27 23.81 13.80
CA GLU A 562 11.06 23.19 14.34
C GLU A 562 9.95 23.14 13.28
N TRP A 563 9.45 21.93 13.01
CA TRP A 563 8.30 21.70 12.15
C TRP A 563 7.03 21.85 12.96
N GLY A 564 6.41 23.03 12.85
CA GLY A 564 5.06 23.29 13.37
C GLY A 564 4.69 24.75 13.45
N ASP A 565 5.64 25.63 13.77
CA ASP A 565 5.40 27.05 14.10
C ASP A 565 4.62 27.87 13.05
N ARG A 566 4.62 27.40 11.80
CA ARG A 566 3.97 28.06 10.65
C ARG A 566 2.89 27.19 9.99
N GLN A 567 2.51 26.08 10.61
CA GLN A 567 1.60 25.10 10.03
C GLN A 567 0.54 24.65 11.04
N LEU A 568 -0.61 24.29 10.51
CA LEU A 568 -1.73 23.78 11.29
C LEU A 568 -1.44 22.33 11.69
N ILE A 569 -0.77 22.12 12.82
CA ILE A 569 -0.46 20.78 13.32
C ILE A 569 -1.68 20.16 14.02
N PRO A 570 -2.11 18.95 13.63
CA PRO A 570 -3.11 18.20 14.38
C PRO A 570 -2.57 17.81 15.76
N ASN A 571 -3.39 17.93 16.81
CA ASN A 571 -2.98 17.57 18.17
C ASN A 571 -3.68 16.28 18.63
N TRP A 572 -2.92 15.19 18.75
CA TRP A 572 -3.39 13.86 19.20
C TRP A 572 -3.47 13.68 20.73
N SER A 573 -3.43 14.78 21.50
CA SER A 573 -3.68 14.77 22.94
C SER A 573 -5.18 14.70 23.22
N PRO A 574 -5.70 13.65 23.90
CA PRO A 574 -7.09 13.63 24.32
C PRO A 574 -7.33 14.61 25.48
N PRO A 575 -8.50 15.25 25.55
CA PRO A 575 -8.89 16.04 26.71
C PRO A 575 -9.19 15.14 27.90
N GLY A 576 -8.57 15.40 29.05
CA GLY A 576 -8.97 14.85 30.35
C GLY A 576 -8.28 13.56 30.82
N GLU A 577 -7.44 12.91 30.01
CA GLU A 577 -6.60 11.81 30.53
C GLU A 577 -5.61 12.31 31.59
N LYS A 578 -5.35 11.49 32.61
CA LYS A 578 -4.27 11.75 33.57
C LYS A 578 -2.94 11.81 32.82
N LYS A 579 -2.24 12.93 32.90
CA LYS A 579 -0.95 13.19 32.22
C LYS A 579 0.19 12.20 32.56
N GLU A 580 -0.03 11.27 33.49
CA GLU A 580 1.00 10.47 34.16
C GLU A 580 1.57 9.30 33.31
N GLN A 581 0.93 8.95 32.18
CA GLN A 581 1.28 7.78 31.35
C GLN A 581 1.80 8.10 29.94
N ARG A 582 2.05 9.37 29.59
CA ARG A 582 2.56 9.75 28.26
C ARG A 582 3.97 10.32 28.37
N SER A 583 4.85 9.93 27.44
CA SER A 583 6.19 10.51 27.34
C SER A 583 6.25 11.54 26.22
N ASN A 584 6.92 12.66 26.51
CA ASN A 584 7.30 13.64 25.50
C ASN A 584 8.58 13.16 24.84
N GLY A 585 8.70 13.35 23.53
CA GLY A 585 9.98 13.21 22.85
C GLY A 585 10.09 14.11 21.64
N THR A 586 11.27 14.08 21.05
CA THR A 586 11.64 14.87 19.89
C THR A 586 11.99 13.92 18.75
N LEU A 587 11.25 14.00 17.65
CA LEU A 587 11.56 13.31 16.41
C LEU A 587 12.42 14.24 15.54
N LEU A 588 13.56 13.76 15.06
CA LEU A 588 14.58 14.57 14.36
C LEU A 588 15.03 13.90 13.05
N ASP A 589 14.99 14.66 11.96
CA ASP A 589 15.68 14.36 10.70
C ASP A 589 17.14 14.83 10.81
N LEU A 590 18.08 13.90 10.94
CA LEU A 590 19.50 14.22 11.13
C LEU A 590 20.16 14.83 9.89
N ASN A 591 19.58 14.62 8.70
CA ASN A 591 20.12 15.09 7.43
C ASN A 591 19.64 16.52 7.11
N ASN A 592 18.34 16.78 7.32
CA ASN A 592 17.73 18.07 7.03
C ASN A 592 17.70 19.05 8.23
N GLY A 593 18.02 18.58 9.44
CA GLY A 593 18.01 19.41 10.66
C GLY A 593 16.60 19.83 11.09
N VAL A 594 15.58 19.04 10.73
CA VAL A 594 14.17 19.31 11.04
C VAL A 594 13.76 18.50 12.26
N MET A 595 13.25 19.16 13.30
CA MET A 595 12.75 18.53 14.52
C MET A 595 11.26 18.78 14.74
N MET A 596 10.60 17.92 15.50
CA MET A 596 9.23 18.12 15.98
C MET A 596 9.03 17.44 17.33
N LYS A 597 8.22 18.04 18.20
CA LYS A 597 7.76 17.40 19.43
C LYS A 597 6.65 16.39 19.13
N VAL A 598 6.75 15.20 19.73
CA VAL A 598 5.81 14.09 19.58
C VAL A 598 5.44 13.52 20.94
N LEU A 599 4.27 12.89 21.02
CA LEU A 599 3.79 12.19 22.22
C LEU A 599 3.75 10.69 21.96
N VAL A 600 4.27 9.92 22.91
CA VAL A 600 4.37 8.45 22.83
C VAL A 600 3.67 7.83 24.05
N SER A 601 3.04 6.66 23.84
CA SER A 601 2.44 5.85 24.91
C SER A 601 3.50 5.32 25.87
N ASP A 602 3.23 5.40 27.17
CA ASP A 602 4.03 4.88 28.27
C ASP A 602 5.42 5.53 28.45
N LYS A 603 6.08 5.19 29.56
CA LYS A 603 7.47 5.57 29.84
C LYS A 603 8.42 4.68 29.01
N PRO A 604 9.42 5.24 28.29
CA PRO A 604 10.38 4.47 27.49
C PRO A 604 11.37 3.59 28.29
N SER A 605 11.15 3.41 29.60
CA SER A 605 11.99 2.57 30.47
C SER A 605 11.84 1.07 30.23
N VAL A 606 10.85 0.65 29.44
CA VAL A 606 10.78 -0.70 28.86
C VAL A 606 11.13 -0.59 27.39
N ALA A 607 12.12 -1.37 26.93
CA ALA A 607 12.67 -1.26 25.58
C ALA A 607 11.63 -1.48 24.46
N SER A 608 10.53 -2.19 24.75
CA SER A 608 9.40 -2.46 23.86
C SER A 608 8.48 -1.27 23.56
N ASN A 609 8.71 -0.09 24.16
CA ASN A 609 7.88 1.10 23.96
C ASN A 609 8.57 2.23 23.18
N LYS A 610 9.86 2.10 22.82
CA LYS A 610 10.54 3.12 22.02
C LYS A 610 10.11 3.01 20.55
N PRO A 611 9.73 4.11 19.86
CA PRO A 611 9.44 4.05 18.44
C PRO A 611 10.71 3.77 17.63
N ASP A 612 10.61 2.79 16.73
CA ASP A 612 11.67 2.32 15.82
C ASP A 612 11.32 2.56 14.35
N ALA A 613 10.06 2.87 14.03
CA ALA A 613 9.62 3.20 12.68
C ALA A 613 8.44 4.18 12.63
N LEU A 614 8.32 4.81 11.47
CA LEU A 614 7.29 5.76 11.11
C LEU A 614 6.56 5.26 9.85
N ILE A 615 5.25 5.06 9.96
CA ILE A 615 4.38 4.60 8.87
C ILE A 615 3.55 5.79 8.39
N ALA A 616 3.77 6.23 7.16
CA ALA A 616 3.02 7.34 6.57
C ALA A 616 1.58 6.89 6.21
N LEU A 617 0.55 7.50 6.81
CA LEU A 617 -0.85 7.07 6.67
C LEU A 617 -1.66 7.89 5.67
N ALA A 618 -1.62 9.22 5.80
CA ALA A 618 -2.44 10.15 5.03
C ALA A 618 -1.73 11.49 4.81
N ILE A 619 -1.97 12.12 3.67
CA ILE A 619 -1.51 13.48 3.36
C ILE A 619 -2.66 14.48 3.54
N HIS A 620 -2.33 15.67 4.00
CA HIS A 620 -3.23 16.81 4.16
C HIS A 620 -2.46 18.12 3.87
N GLY A 621 -3.17 19.26 3.79
CA GLY A 621 -2.58 20.54 3.33
C GLY A 621 -1.41 21.08 4.17
N CYS A 622 -1.23 20.56 5.38
CA CYS A 622 -0.21 20.96 6.37
C CYS A 622 0.75 19.80 6.75
N GLY A 623 0.86 18.77 5.92
CA GLY A 623 1.88 17.72 6.08
C GLY A 623 1.39 16.31 5.80
N VAL A 624 2.09 15.34 6.39
CA VAL A 624 1.78 13.91 6.32
C VAL A 624 1.59 13.37 7.72
N THR A 625 0.36 12.97 8.03
CA THR A 625 0.06 12.24 9.26
C THR A 625 0.68 10.85 9.18
N SER A 626 1.51 10.55 10.17
CA SER A 626 2.27 9.30 10.25
C SER A 626 2.14 8.67 11.64
N MET A 627 2.00 7.35 11.66
CA MET A 627 1.96 6.56 12.88
C MET A 627 3.39 6.22 13.32
N LEU A 628 3.71 6.50 14.57
CA LEU A 628 4.93 6.00 15.21
C LEU A 628 4.64 4.59 15.74
N VAL A 629 5.51 3.65 15.41
CA VAL A 629 5.38 2.25 15.82
C VAL A 629 6.64 1.74 16.49
N ASN A 630 6.49 0.66 17.27
CA ASN A 630 7.57 -0.23 17.69
C ASN A 630 7.35 -1.58 16.97
N ARG A 631 8.38 -2.11 16.32
CA ARG A 631 8.37 -3.43 15.67
C ARG A 631 9.30 -4.38 16.42
N THR A 632 8.90 -5.63 16.54
CA THR A 632 9.77 -6.71 17.01
C THR A 632 10.63 -7.21 15.84
N GLU A 633 11.68 -7.99 16.14
CA GLU A 633 12.57 -8.55 15.11
C GLU A 633 11.89 -9.63 14.24
N ASP A 634 10.73 -10.15 14.67
CA ASP A 634 9.92 -11.09 13.90
C ASP A 634 8.99 -10.34 12.93
N PRO A 635 9.13 -10.52 11.60
CA PRO A 635 8.31 -9.81 10.61
C PRO A 635 6.84 -10.26 10.56
N GLU A 636 6.46 -11.38 11.19
CA GLU A 636 5.07 -11.88 11.24
C GLU A 636 4.30 -11.40 12.50
N ASP A 637 4.97 -10.73 13.43
CA ASP A 637 4.40 -10.28 14.70
C ASP A 637 3.62 -8.94 14.59
N ILE A 638 2.78 -8.67 15.58
CA ILE A 638 1.88 -7.50 15.61
C ILE A 638 2.66 -6.25 16.00
N VAL A 639 2.80 -5.35 15.04
CA VAL A 639 3.43 -4.04 15.20
C VAL A 639 2.65 -3.19 16.22
N ARG A 640 3.33 -2.63 17.23
CA ARG A 640 2.68 -1.81 18.26
C ARG A 640 2.55 -0.35 17.81
N LYS A 641 1.33 0.21 17.82
CA LYS A 641 1.12 1.67 17.72
C LYS A 641 1.62 2.32 19.01
N VAL A 642 2.66 3.16 18.93
CA VAL A 642 3.20 3.87 20.10
C VAL A 642 2.98 5.39 20.04
N GLY A 643 2.73 5.97 18.87
CA GLY A 643 2.46 7.41 18.76
C GLY A 643 1.88 7.85 17.42
N MET A 644 1.65 9.15 17.30
CA MET A 644 1.17 9.82 16.08
C MET A 644 1.94 11.13 15.91
N CYS A 645 2.25 11.51 14.67
CA CYS A 645 2.97 12.74 14.35
C CYS A 645 2.58 13.31 12.98
N ASN A 646 2.79 14.61 12.78
CA ASN A 646 2.68 15.27 11.48
C ASN A 646 4.08 15.60 10.96
N VAL A 647 4.49 15.00 9.84
CA VAL A 647 5.83 15.19 9.27
C VAL A 647 5.81 16.00 7.97
N PRO A 648 6.95 16.61 7.57
CA PRO A 648 7.10 17.26 6.27
C PRO A 648 6.73 16.35 5.08
N PRO A 649 6.09 16.88 4.01
CA PRO A 649 5.77 16.09 2.82
C PRO A 649 6.97 15.43 2.14
N TYR A 650 8.20 15.96 2.31
CA TYR A 650 9.41 15.38 1.73
C TYR A 650 9.72 13.97 2.29
N VAL A 651 9.19 13.59 3.45
CA VAL A 651 9.38 12.26 4.06
C VAL A 651 8.92 11.15 3.10
N LEU A 652 7.92 11.41 2.26
CA LEU A 652 7.45 10.46 1.23
C LEU A 652 8.49 10.13 0.14
N ALA A 653 9.58 10.90 0.04
CA ALA A 653 10.74 10.58 -0.80
C ALA A 653 11.83 9.77 -0.06
N GLN A 654 11.81 9.78 1.28
CA GLN A 654 12.68 8.99 2.14
C GLN A 654 12.07 7.61 2.49
N THR A 655 10.76 7.44 2.36
CA THR A 655 10.08 6.17 2.67
C THR A 655 10.51 5.01 1.77
N VAL A 656 10.80 3.87 2.37
CA VAL A 656 10.90 2.56 1.71
C VAL A 656 9.49 1.96 1.60
N ARG A 657 9.28 1.03 0.66
CA ARG A 657 8.05 0.22 0.62
C ARG A 657 8.24 -0.98 1.53
N SER A 658 7.45 -1.05 2.59
CA SER A 658 7.31 -2.24 3.43
C SER A 658 6.19 -3.14 2.92
N GLY A 659 6.09 -4.33 3.51
CA GLY A 659 5.04 -5.30 3.24
C GLY A 659 3.68 -4.89 3.80
N THR A 660 2.85 -5.90 4.02
CA THR A 660 1.63 -5.77 4.81
C THR A 660 2.02 -5.69 6.28
N LEU A 661 1.50 -4.71 7.02
CA LEU A 661 1.77 -4.55 8.46
C LEU A 661 0.47 -4.71 9.24
N CYS A 662 0.46 -5.56 10.26
CA CYS A 662 -0.66 -5.71 11.20
C CYS A 662 -0.35 -4.92 12.47
N ILE A 663 -1.17 -3.91 12.78
CA ILE A 663 -0.91 -2.97 13.87
C ILE A 663 -1.93 -3.16 15.01
N GLY A 664 -1.46 -3.41 16.22
CA GLY A 664 -2.33 -3.67 17.38
C GLY A 664 -1.58 -3.53 18.71
N ILE A 665 -2.11 -4.19 19.74
CA ILE A 665 -1.37 -4.43 20.99
C ILE A 665 -1.10 -5.94 21.05
N PRO A 666 0.17 -6.38 21.15
CA PRO A 666 0.49 -7.78 21.39
C PRO A 666 -0.14 -8.25 22.71
N SER A 667 -0.74 -9.44 22.71
CA SER A 667 -1.12 -10.06 23.99
C SER A 667 0.14 -10.34 24.80
N GLU A 668 0.11 -10.13 26.12
CA GLU A 668 1.18 -10.59 27.01
C GLU A 668 1.24 -12.12 27.05
N ILE A 669 1.88 -12.72 26.04
CA ILE A 669 2.34 -14.09 26.10
C ILE A 669 3.40 -14.11 27.20
N LYS A 670 3.08 -14.72 28.34
CA LYS A 670 4.06 -14.99 29.40
C LYS A 670 5.27 -15.66 28.77
N GLU A 671 6.42 -15.00 28.80
CA GLU A 671 7.68 -15.55 28.30
C GLU A 671 7.93 -16.94 28.92
N SER A 672 7.82 -17.99 28.10
CA SER A 672 8.34 -19.30 28.49
C SER A 672 9.86 -19.26 28.41
N ARG A 673 10.50 -19.89 29.40
CA ARG A 673 11.94 -19.87 29.68
C ARG A 673 12.82 -20.55 28.61
N ASP A 674 12.80 -20.07 27.36
CA ASP A 674 13.57 -20.65 26.25
C ASP A 674 14.78 -19.80 25.83
N THR A 675 14.81 -18.50 26.17
CA THR A 675 15.94 -17.59 25.92
C THR A 675 17.26 -18.04 26.56
N GLN A 676 17.17 -18.80 27.66
CA GLN A 676 18.35 -19.32 28.38
C GLN A 676 18.96 -20.58 27.73
N ARG A 677 18.21 -21.25 26.82
CA ARG A 677 18.69 -22.43 26.09
C ARG A 677 19.49 -22.04 24.85
N TYR A 678 19.01 -21.05 24.09
CA TYR A 678 19.70 -20.54 22.90
C TYR A 678 21.09 -19.95 23.19
N LEU A 679 21.26 -19.20 24.29
CA LEU A 679 22.59 -18.67 24.67
C LEU A 679 23.60 -19.78 24.98
N THR A 680 23.13 -20.93 25.49
CA THR A 680 23.99 -22.08 25.81
C THR A 680 24.42 -22.81 24.53
N GLU A 681 23.50 -23.04 23.58
CA GLU A 681 23.83 -23.67 22.29
C GLU A 681 24.68 -22.75 21.39
N PHE A 682 24.45 -21.44 21.41
CA PHE A 682 25.23 -20.47 20.63
C PHE A 682 26.69 -20.34 21.13
N LEU A 683 26.91 -20.38 22.45
CA LEU A 683 28.26 -20.40 23.02
C LEU A 683 29.01 -21.71 22.72
N VAL A 684 28.31 -22.85 22.70
CA VAL A 684 28.90 -24.14 22.27
C VAL A 684 29.32 -24.08 20.79
N HIS A 685 28.54 -23.44 19.92
CA HIS A 685 28.87 -23.33 18.50
C HIS A 685 30.03 -22.37 18.20
N ILE A 686 30.16 -21.27 18.94
CA ILE A 686 31.32 -20.36 18.80
C ILE A 686 32.61 -21.02 19.33
N LEU A 687 32.52 -21.83 20.39
CA LEU A 687 33.67 -22.57 20.92
C LEU A 687 34.10 -23.75 20.03
N SER A 688 33.20 -24.34 19.23
CA SER A 688 33.61 -25.36 18.24
C SER A 688 34.41 -24.79 17.08
N ASP A 689 34.05 -23.59 16.61
CA ASP A 689 34.65 -23.02 15.39
C ASP A 689 36.03 -22.39 15.63
N SER A 690 36.33 -22.02 16.88
CA SER A 690 37.65 -21.50 17.30
C SER A 690 38.72 -22.59 17.48
N LEU A 691 38.37 -23.87 17.40
CA LEU A 691 39.32 -25.00 17.43
C LEU A 691 39.82 -25.44 16.04
N PHE A 692 39.27 -24.91 14.94
CA PHE A 692 39.56 -25.38 13.57
C PHE A 692 40.87 -24.82 12.95
N LEU A 693 41.75 -24.21 13.75
CA LEU A 693 42.97 -23.53 13.30
C LEU A 693 44.29 -24.22 13.75
N MET A 694 44.21 -25.45 14.27
CA MET A 694 45.34 -26.17 14.88
C MET A 694 45.54 -27.63 14.45
N ASP A 695 45.00 -28.06 13.29
CA ASP A 695 45.30 -29.40 12.73
C ASP A 695 45.84 -29.35 11.29
N LEU A 696 47.17 -29.20 11.20
CA LEU A 696 47.96 -29.32 9.98
C LEU A 696 48.76 -30.64 10.00
N LEU A 697 48.09 -31.80 9.98
CA LEU A 697 48.72 -33.12 9.71
C LEU A 697 47.70 -34.12 9.10
N PRO A 698 48.09 -35.04 8.21
CA PRO A 698 47.15 -35.90 7.48
C PRO A 698 46.93 -37.28 8.10
N GLY A 699 45.68 -37.73 8.28
CA GLY A 699 45.43 -39.15 8.63
C GLY A 699 43.98 -39.60 8.86
N THR A 700 43.51 -40.50 7.98
CA THR A 700 42.42 -41.49 8.19
C THR A 700 40.94 -41.04 8.12
N LYS A 701 40.08 -42.00 7.71
CA LYS A 701 38.64 -41.87 7.38
C LYS A 701 37.75 -42.40 8.51
N ARG A 702 36.52 -41.89 8.65
CA ARG A 702 35.28 -42.69 8.90
C ARG A 702 33.98 -41.88 8.75
N HIS A 703 32.91 -42.56 8.32
CA HIS A 703 31.52 -42.08 8.25
C HIS A 703 30.75 -42.33 9.56
N VAL A 704 29.80 -41.47 9.93
CA VAL A 704 28.47 -41.84 10.50
C VAL A 704 27.43 -40.74 10.14
N THR A 705 26.16 -41.13 9.95
CA THR A 705 24.96 -40.26 9.86
C THR A 705 23.83 -40.81 10.73
N PRO A 706 22.90 -39.97 11.24
CA PRO A 706 21.56 -40.45 11.61
C PRO A 706 20.40 -39.65 10.99
N ARG A 707 19.25 -40.34 10.81
CA ARG A 707 17.93 -39.81 10.43
C ARG A 707 17.01 -39.69 11.65
N VAL A 708 16.00 -38.82 11.61
CA VAL A 708 14.72 -38.98 12.35
C VAL A 708 13.55 -38.57 11.43
N SER A 709 12.37 -39.16 11.65
CA SER A 709 11.13 -38.92 10.86
C SER A 709 9.90 -39.09 11.76
N ILE A 710 8.89 -38.21 11.68
CA ILE A 710 7.58 -38.37 12.37
C ILE A 710 6.45 -37.88 11.43
N LEU A 711 5.25 -38.48 11.56
CA LEU A 711 4.17 -38.39 10.56
C LEU A 711 2.75 -38.29 11.21
N LYS A 712 1.91 -37.37 10.67
CA LYS A 712 0.42 -37.30 10.65
C LYS A 712 -0.47 -37.45 11.92
N MET A 713 -1.34 -36.45 12.11
CA MET A 713 -2.81 -36.50 12.40
C MET A 713 -3.42 -35.14 11.97
N TYR A 714 -4.73 -34.87 11.83
CA TYR A 714 -5.98 -35.65 11.99
C TYR A 714 -6.89 -35.43 10.74
N GLY A 715 -8.24 -35.31 10.83
CA GLY A 715 -9.09 -34.96 9.67
C GLY A 715 -10.53 -34.43 9.93
N SER A 716 -10.97 -33.53 9.04
CA SER A 716 -12.33 -33.22 8.50
C SER A 716 -13.64 -33.34 9.31
N ARG A 717 -14.46 -32.25 9.31
CA ARG A 717 -15.93 -32.22 9.07
C ARG A 717 -16.34 -30.90 8.37
N LEU A 718 -17.48 -30.87 7.67
CA LEU A 718 -17.87 -29.89 6.62
C LEU A 718 -19.12 -29.05 6.96
N THR A 719 -19.24 -27.86 6.33
CA THR A 719 -20.50 -27.08 6.12
C THR A 719 -20.47 -26.35 4.75
N PRO A 720 -21.63 -25.91 4.18
CA PRO A 720 -21.74 -25.69 2.72
C PRO A 720 -21.87 -24.22 2.22
N GLY A 721 -21.15 -23.93 1.11
CA GLY A 721 -21.69 -23.34 -0.13
C GLY A 721 -22.01 -21.83 -0.28
N SER A 722 -21.37 -21.16 -1.25
CA SER A 722 -22.02 -20.31 -2.30
C SER A 722 -20.98 -19.71 -3.30
N ARG A 723 -21.44 -19.16 -4.44
CA ARG A 723 -20.64 -18.93 -5.68
C ARG A 723 -20.69 -17.47 -6.17
N ILE A 724 -19.57 -16.92 -6.70
CA ILE A 724 -19.57 -15.74 -7.62
C ILE A 724 -18.45 -15.89 -8.68
N PHE A 725 -18.74 -15.59 -9.96
CA PHE A 725 -17.77 -15.58 -11.08
C PHE A 725 -17.59 -14.16 -11.68
N ARG A 726 -16.39 -13.82 -12.19
CA ARG A 726 -16.16 -12.64 -13.05
C ARG A 726 -15.22 -12.92 -14.24
N ARG A 727 -15.48 -12.26 -15.37
CA ARG A 727 -14.75 -12.35 -16.65
C ARG A 727 -13.39 -11.65 -16.60
N CYS A 728 -12.37 -12.22 -17.25
CA CYS A 728 -11.10 -11.57 -17.57
C CYS A 728 -10.48 -12.11 -18.87
N PHE A 729 -10.48 -11.31 -19.95
CA PHE A 729 -9.54 -11.46 -21.07
C PHE A 729 -9.39 -10.12 -21.81
N THR A 730 -8.14 -9.74 -22.12
CA THR A 730 -7.78 -8.57 -22.94
C THR A 730 -6.96 -9.02 -24.15
N SER A 731 -7.64 -9.62 -25.12
CA SER A 731 -7.13 -9.86 -26.48
C SER A 731 -8.30 -9.96 -27.45
N THR A 732 -8.12 -9.55 -28.70
CA THR A 732 -9.20 -9.20 -29.64
C THR A 732 -9.90 -10.38 -30.35
N HIS A 733 -10.04 -11.53 -29.70
CA HIS A 733 -10.82 -12.66 -30.23
C HIS A 733 -11.65 -13.36 -29.13
N VAL A 734 -12.93 -13.57 -29.45
CA VAL A 734 -13.98 -14.42 -28.81
C VAL A 734 -13.99 -14.49 -27.26
N PRO A 735 -15.08 -14.07 -26.57
CA PRO A 735 -15.13 -14.05 -25.11
C PRO A 735 -15.17 -15.45 -24.47
N GLN A 736 -14.02 -15.97 -24.08
CA GLN A 736 -13.88 -17.23 -23.33
C GLN A 736 -14.18 -17.04 -21.83
N ARG A 737 -14.78 -18.06 -21.19
CA ARG A 737 -15.15 -18.05 -19.77
C ARG A 737 -14.06 -18.72 -18.93
N VAL A 738 -13.09 -17.94 -18.47
CA VAL A 738 -12.00 -18.42 -17.59
C VAL A 738 -12.56 -18.86 -16.23
N PHE A 739 -12.26 -20.08 -15.82
CA PHE A 739 -12.34 -20.49 -14.42
C PHE A 739 -11.01 -20.16 -13.75
N ILE A 740 -11.03 -19.26 -12.76
CA ILE A 740 -9.88 -19.02 -11.88
C ILE A 740 -10.08 -19.89 -10.66
N LEU A 741 -9.18 -20.85 -10.42
CA LEU A 741 -9.15 -21.65 -9.21
C LEU A 741 -8.91 -20.72 -8.00
N PRO A 742 -9.84 -20.63 -7.03
CA PRO A 742 -9.52 -20.20 -5.67
C PRO A 742 -8.77 -21.34 -4.96
N ASP A 743 -8.11 -21.06 -3.83
CA ASP A 743 -7.45 -22.10 -3.03
C ASP A 743 -8.47 -23.16 -2.54
N PHE A 744 -8.47 -24.32 -3.21
CA PHE A 744 -9.44 -25.39 -2.97
C PHE A 744 -9.02 -26.28 -1.79
N ARG A 745 -9.87 -26.35 -0.75
CA ARG A 745 -9.80 -27.39 0.31
C ARG A 745 -11.06 -28.25 0.47
N ASN A 746 -12.16 -27.96 -0.23
CA ASN A 746 -13.42 -28.73 -0.15
C ASN A 746 -13.94 -29.08 -1.56
N PHE A 747 -14.40 -30.33 -1.75
CA PHE A 747 -14.69 -30.91 -3.08
C PHE A 747 -16.12 -30.75 -3.63
N ASP A 748 -16.98 -29.98 -2.97
CA ASP A 748 -18.42 -29.91 -3.27
C ASP A 748 -18.89 -28.72 -4.14
N THR A 749 -18.00 -28.02 -4.85
CA THR A 749 -18.44 -27.01 -5.82
C THR A 749 -18.77 -27.64 -7.17
N HIS A 750 -20.06 -27.69 -7.51
CA HIS A 750 -20.56 -27.88 -8.88
C HIS A 750 -19.71 -27.11 -9.90
N ILE A 751 -18.94 -27.83 -10.72
CA ILE A 751 -18.17 -27.25 -11.81
C ILE A 751 -19.14 -26.88 -12.94
N PRO A 752 -19.02 -25.69 -13.57
CA PRO A 752 -19.81 -25.37 -14.74
C PRO A 752 -19.42 -26.29 -15.90
N ASP A 753 -20.38 -27.01 -16.48
CA ASP A 753 -20.18 -27.88 -17.66
C ASP A 753 -19.57 -27.15 -18.88
N ASN A 754 -19.58 -25.81 -18.84
CA ASN A 754 -19.17 -24.89 -19.89
C ASN A 754 -17.77 -24.26 -19.68
N ALA A 755 -16.98 -24.73 -18.71
CA ALA A 755 -15.66 -24.17 -18.42
C ALA A 755 -14.58 -24.78 -19.34
N ASN A 756 -14.15 -24.02 -20.36
CA ASN A 756 -13.16 -24.48 -21.35
C ASN A 756 -11.72 -23.99 -21.08
N ALA A 757 -11.50 -23.17 -20.03
CA ALA A 757 -10.19 -22.59 -19.72
C ALA A 757 -9.87 -22.64 -18.21
N VAL A 758 -8.71 -23.17 -17.84
CA VAL A 758 -8.28 -23.41 -16.44
C VAL A 758 -6.89 -22.82 -16.17
N ARG A 759 -6.70 -22.27 -14.95
CA ARG A 759 -5.49 -21.53 -14.54
C ARG A 759 -4.93 -21.98 -13.18
N PHE A 760 -3.65 -22.35 -13.15
CA PHE A 760 -2.89 -22.80 -11.98
C PHE A 760 -1.88 -21.77 -11.47
N ARG A 761 -1.59 -21.82 -10.17
CA ARG A 761 -0.54 -21.07 -9.47
C ARG A 761 0.35 -22.01 -8.64
N ASP A 762 1.49 -21.50 -8.18
CA ASP A 762 2.47 -22.31 -7.45
C ASP A 762 1.91 -22.93 -6.16
N LYS A 763 1.00 -22.23 -5.46
CA LYS A 763 0.36 -22.68 -4.21
C LYS A 763 -0.58 -23.89 -4.37
N ASP A 764 -1.07 -24.21 -5.57
CA ASP A 764 -2.06 -25.28 -5.79
C ASP A 764 -1.43 -26.68 -5.58
N LYS A 765 -1.71 -27.34 -4.44
CA LYS A 765 -1.05 -28.62 -4.08
C LYS A 765 -1.74 -29.89 -4.62
N ASP A 766 -3.06 -29.89 -4.82
CA ASP A 766 -3.85 -31.09 -5.19
C ASP A 766 -4.43 -31.01 -6.62
N ILE A 767 -3.56 -30.81 -7.61
CA ILE A 767 -3.92 -30.57 -9.01
C ILE A 767 -4.65 -31.77 -9.65
N SER A 768 -4.22 -33.00 -9.35
CA SER A 768 -4.69 -34.24 -9.98
C SER A 768 -6.15 -34.57 -9.64
N GLN A 769 -6.67 -34.10 -8.50
CA GLN A 769 -8.08 -34.29 -8.13
C GLN A 769 -9.00 -33.27 -8.83
N VAL A 770 -8.53 -32.05 -9.05
CA VAL A 770 -9.27 -30.98 -9.75
C VAL A 770 -9.66 -31.40 -11.17
N PHE A 771 -8.74 -32.02 -11.92
CA PHE A 771 -8.98 -32.36 -13.33
C PHE A 771 -10.01 -33.47 -13.55
N ARG A 772 -10.28 -34.34 -12.57
CA ARG A 772 -11.33 -35.37 -12.68
C ARG A 772 -12.73 -34.79 -12.88
N CYS A 773 -12.92 -33.54 -12.50
CA CYS A 773 -14.23 -32.86 -12.51
C CYS A 773 -14.45 -31.99 -13.76
N PHE A 774 -13.47 -31.85 -14.66
CA PHE A 774 -13.62 -31.13 -15.94
C PHE A 774 -13.67 -32.10 -17.11
N LYS A 775 -14.68 -31.97 -17.99
CA LYS A 775 -14.84 -32.85 -19.16
C LYS A 775 -14.26 -32.28 -20.47
N ASN A 776 -14.26 -30.95 -20.64
CA ASN A 776 -13.99 -30.26 -21.91
C ASN A 776 -13.01 -29.07 -21.77
N VAL A 777 -11.84 -29.27 -21.17
CA VAL A 777 -10.82 -28.20 -21.11
C VAL A 777 -10.09 -28.08 -22.45
N GLU A 778 -10.07 -26.88 -23.01
CA GLU A 778 -9.37 -26.55 -24.26
C GLU A 778 -8.14 -25.65 -24.02
N HIS A 779 -8.14 -24.85 -22.95
CA HIS A 779 -7.10 -23.86 -22.67
C HIS A 779 -6.54 -24.03 -21.26
N LEU A 780 -5.23 -24.18 -21.13
CA LEU A 780 -4.59 -24.50 -19.86
C LEU A 780 -3.42 -23.56 -19.57
N GLN A 781 -3.43 -22.96 -18.38
CA GLN A 781 -2.52 -21.88 -18.00
C GLN A 781 -1.79 -22.17 -16.68
N PHE A 782 -0.47 -22.19 -16.68
CA PHE A 782 0.38 -22.30 -15.48
C PHE A 782 1.06 -20.95 -15.17
N LEU A 783 0.94 -20.46 -13.94
CA LEU A 783 1.65 -19.29 -13.44
C LEU A 783 2.59 -19.67 -12.29
N GLU A 784 3.86 -19.28 -12.40
CA GLU A 784 4.89 -19.39 -11.34
C GLU A 784 5.15 -20.83 -10.85
N LYS A 785 4.55 -21.82 -11.53
CA LYS A 785 4.58 -23.23 -11.15
C LYS A 785 5.92 -23.89 -11.48
N ASN A 786 6.44 -24.69 -10.57
CA ASN A 786 7.46 -25.68 -10.91
C ASN A 786 6.82 -26.87 -11.65
N MET A 787 7.16 -27.01 -12.93
CA MET A 787 6.57 -27.96 -13.86
C MET A 787 7.07 -29.38 -13.70
N SER A 788 8.17 -29.62 -12.97
CA SER A 788 8.59 -31.00 -12.67
C SER A 788 7.54 -31.73 -11.84
N PHE A 789 6.95 -31.08 -10.82
CA PHE A 789 5.83 -31.67 -10.06
C PHE A 789 4.60 -32.02 -10.92
N VAL A 790 4.38 -31.31 -12.03
CA VAL A 790 3.27 -31.57 -12.96
C VAL A 790 3.63 -32.71 -13.91
N PHE A 791 4.85 -32.72 -14.45
CA PHE A 791 5.31 -33.71 -15.43
C PHE A 791 5.58 -35.10 -14.81
N ASP A 792 6.00 -35.11 -13.54
CA ASP A 792 6.34 -36.29 -12.76
C ASP A 792 5.13 -36.93 -12.03
N ASP A 793 3.95 -36.27 -12.01
CA ASP A 793 2.69 -36.87 -11.54
C ASP A 793 2.04 -37.70 -12.68
N PRO A 794 2.05 -39.05 -12.59
CA PRO A 794 1.55 -39.90 -13.68
C PRO A 794 0.02 -39.81 -13.84
N LEU A 795 -0.70 -39.62 -12.74
CA LEU A 795 -2.17 -39.57 -12.72
C LEU A 795 -2.68 -38.27 -13.33
N LEU A 796 -2.02 -37.15 -13.00
CA LEU A 796 -2.29 -35.86 -13.60
C LEU A 796 -2.00 -35.87 -15.10
N MET A 797 -0.84 -36.40 -15.52
CA MET A 797 -0.47 -36.42 -16.94
C MET A 797 -1.35 -37.37 -17.77
N ASP A 798 -1.75 -38.52 -17.24
CA ASP A 798 -2.76 -39.40 -17.87
C ASP A 798 -4.13 -38.70 -18.02
N THR A 799 -4.52 -37.88 -17.04
CA THR A 799 -5.78 -37.12 -17.10
C THR A 799 -5.69 -35.99 -18.13
N LEU A 800 -4.59 -35.22 -18.14
CA LEU A 800 -4.37 -34.10 -19.05
C LEU A 800 -4.28 -34.53 -20.52
N THR A 801 -3.62 -35.65 -20.80
CA THR A 801 -3.41 -36.13 -22.18
C THR A 801 -4.70 -36.63 -22.85
N LYS A 802 -5.73 -36.92 -22.06
CA LYS A 802 -7.08 -37.28 -22.54
C LYS A 802 -7.99 -36.06 -22.80
N MET A 803 -7.54 -34.84 -22.47
CA MET A 803 -8.32 -33.61 -22.67
C MET A 803 -8.11 -33.00 -24.07
N PRO A 804 -9.14 -32.37 -24.67
CA PRO A 804 -9.07 -31.76 -26.00
C PRO A 804 -8.33 -30.40 -25.99
N LEU A 805 -7.10 -30.39 -25.46
CA LEU A 805 -6.31 -29.18 -25.27
C LEU A 805 -5.90 -28.56 -26.61
N LYS A 806 -6.27 -27.29 -26.82
CA LYS A 806 -5.91 -26.45 -27.97
C LYS A 806 -4.79 -25.47 -27.65
N SER A 807 -4.68 -24.98 -26.41
CA SER A 807 -3.63 -24.03 -26.03
C SER A 807 -2.97 -24.30 -24.68
N LEU A 808 -1.64 -24.14 -24.62
CA LEU A 808 -0.84 -24.12 -23.39
C LEU A 808 -0.25 -22.73 -23.13
N TYR A 809 -0.38 -22.23 -21.90
CA TYR A 809 0.22 -20.97 -21.47
C TYR A 809 1.08 -21.16 -20.22
N PHE A 810 2.32 -20.69 -20.28
CA PHE A 810 3.30 -20.74 -19.20
C PHE A 810 3.76 -19.31 -18.88
N GLN A 811 3.52 -18.82 -17.66
CA GLN A 811 4.01 -17.52 -17.20
C GLN A 811 4.84 -17.64 -15.93
N SER A 812 6.10 -17.23 -15.98
CA SER A 812 7.07 -17.42 -14.89
C SER A 812 7.25 -18.89 -14.47
N ALA A 813 6.72 -19.85 -15.23
CA ALA A 813 6.80 -21.27 -14.93
C ALA A 813 8.24 -21.77 -15.02
N ILE A 814 8.57 -22.77 -14.21
CA ILE A 814 9.93 -23.28 -14.02
C ILE A 814 10.01 -24.69 -14.60
N PHE A 815 10.91 -24.90 -15.55
CA PHE A 815 11.25 -26.22 -16.11
C PHE A 815 12.70 -26.56 -15.75
N HIS A 816 13.04 -27.86 -15.69
CA HIS A 816 14.41 -28.30 -15.46
C HIS A 816 15.36 -27.80 -16.56
N ASP A 817 15.04 -28.11 -17.82
CA ASP A 817 15.75 -27.68 -19.02
C ASP A 817 14.78 -27.53 -20.23
N ILE A 818 15.32 -27.26 -21.42
CA ILE A 818 14.54 -27.12 -22.66
C ILE A 818 13.93 -28.46 -23.12
N ASN A 819 14.60 -29.59 -22.86
CA ASN A 819 14.13 -30.92 -23.22
C ASN A 819 12.87 -31.30 -22.42
N HIS A 820 12.83 -30.93 -21.13
CA HIS A 820 11.69 -31.10 -20.26
C HIS A 820 10.47 -30.30 -20.75
N LEU A 821 10.66 -29.06 -21.21
CA LEU A 821 9.60 -28.26 -21.85
C LEU A 821 9.08 -28.95 -23.13
N CYS A 822 9.98 -29.36 -24.03
CA CYS A 822 9.56 -29.99 -25.29
C CYS A 822 8.89 -31.36 -25.06
N SER A 823 9.38 -32.14 -24.08
CA SER A 823 8.77 -33.41 -23.67
C SER A 823 7.39 -33.23 -23.04
N PHE A 824 7.17 -32.15 -22.28
CA PHE A 824 5.85 -31.79 -21.79
C PHE A 824 4.90 -31.47 -22.95
N ILE A 825 5.32 -30.60 -23.87
CA ILE A 825 4.51 -30.16 -25.02
C ILE A 825 4.13 -31.33 -25.95
N ARG A 826 5.07 -32.24 -26.24
CA ARG A 826 4.84 -33.42 -27.10
C ARG A 826 3.75 -34.37 -26.62
N ARG A 827 3.42 -34.38 -25.32
CA ARG A 827 2.30 -35.18 -24.80
C ARG A 827 0.92 -34.67 -25.25
N PHE A 828 0.83 -33.50 -25.90
CA PHE A 828 -0.43 -32.85 -26.28
C PHE A 828 -0.51 -32.56 -27.79
N PRO A 829 -0.68 -33.60 -28.65
CA PRO A 829 -0.64 -33.45 -30.11
C PRO A 829 -1.73 -32.51 -30.67
N THR A 830 -2.84 -32.32 -29.95
CA THR A 830 -3.96 -31.43 -30.34
C THR A 830 -3.69 -29.94 -30.09
N VAL A 831 -2.60 -29.58 -29.41
CA VAL A 831 -2.29 -28.20 -29.06
C VAL A 831 -1.79 -27.45 -30.30
N THR A 832 -2.50 -26.39 -30.65
CA THR A 832 -2.18 -25.50 -31.79
C THR A 832 -1.65 -24.14 -31.36
N GLU A 833 -1.76 -23.79 -30.08
CA GLU A 833 -1.28 -22.52 -29.53
C GLU A 833 -0.38 -22.68 -28.30
N LEU A 834 0.79 -22.06 -28.32
CA LEU A 834 1.77 -22.08 -27.22
C LEU A 834 2.14 -20.67 -26.79
N TYR A 835 2.01 -20.35 -25.51
CA TYR A 835 2.30 -19.04 -24.96
C TYR A 835 3.29 -19.13 -23.78
N CYS A 836 4.56 -18.83 -24.03
CA CYS A 836 5.60 -18.75 -23.00
C CYS A 836 5.91 -17.29 -22.66
N SER A 837 5.86 -16.94 -21.37
CA SER A 837 6.38 -15.68 -20.86
C SER A 837 7.14 -15.83 -19.54
N ARG A 838 8.28 -15.16 -19.39
CA ARG A 838 9.20 -15.16 -18.25
C ARG A 838 9.61 -16.56 -17.80
N LEU A 839 9.62 -17.51 -18.73
CA LEU A 839 9.90 -18.93 -18.49
C LEU A 839 11.31 -19.10 -17.90
N ARG A 840 11.43 -19.92 -16.85
CA ARG A 840 12.69 -20.16 -16.14
C ARG A 840 13.16 -21.58 -16.40
N LEU A 841 14.40 -21.73 -16.87
CA LEU A 841 15.09 -23.02 -16.97
C LEU A 841 16.11 -23.14 -15.83
N HIS A 842 16.05 -24.21 -15.05
CA HIS A 842 16.99 -24.45 -13.94
C HIS A 842 18.42 -24.74 -14.44
N GLN A 843 18.56 -25.51 -15.52
CA GLN A 843 19.84 -25.76 -16.18
C GLN A 843 19.89 -25.10 -17.56
N LYS A 844 20.87 -24.22 -17.74
CA LYS A 844 21.28 -23.73 -19.06
C LYS A 844 22.37 -24.64 -19.61
N ARG A 845 21.96 -25.69 -20.32
CA ARG A 845 22.87 -26.53 -21.11
C ARG A 845 22.47 -26.47 -22.60
N PRO A 846 23.44 -26.48 -23.53
CA PRO A 846 23.12 -26.53 -24.95
C PRO A 846 22.41 -27.85 -25.27
N LEU A 847 21.46 -27.79 -26.20
CA LEU A 847 20.80 -28.97 -26.77
C LEU A 847 21.88 -29.95 -27.29
N ARG A 848 21.92 -31.15 -26.71
CA ARG A 848 22.38 -32.31 -27.49
C ARG A 848 21.33 -32.53 -28.58
N ARG A 849 21.76 -32.65 -29.84
CA ARG A 849 20.89 -33.12 -30.93
C ARG A 849 20.37 -34.50 -30.56
N SER A 850 19.15 -34.54 -30.02
CA SER A 850 18.47 -35.78 -29.68
C SER A 850 17.91 -36.36 -30.97
N LEU A 851 18.43 -37.53 -31.37
CA LEU A 851 17.94 -38.33 -32.48
C LEU A 851 16.57 -38.94 -32.11
N LEU A 852 15.51 -38.14 -32.13
CA LEU A 852 14.13 -38.61 -31.96
C LEU A 852 13.25 -38.00 -33.05
N VAL A 853 12.89 -38.85 -34.01
CA VAL A 853 12.11 -38.55 -35.22
C VAL A 853 10.64 -38.88 -34.96
N ASP A 854 10.07 -38.25 -33.94
CA ASP A 854 8.65 -38.38 -33.58
C ASP A 854 7.95 -37.03 -33.74
N GLU A 855 6.76 -37.05 -34.35
CA GLU A 855 6.00 -35.86 -34.74
C GLU A 855 5.62 -34.99 -33.53
N GLY A 856 6.12 -33.75 -33.51
CA GLY A 856 5.70 -32.74 -32.54
C GLY A 856 4.31 -32.18 -32.85
N PRO A 857 3.65 -31.50 -31.89
CA PRO A 857 2.31 -30.95 -32.10
C PRO A 857 2.26 -29.89 -33.21
N ALA A 858 1.10 -29.81 -33.85
CA ALA A 858 0.80 -28.93 -34.99
C ALA A 858 0.62 -27.45 -34.60
N LEU A 859 1.68 -26.84 -34.03
CA LEU A 859 1.63 -25.48 -33.49
C LEU A 859 1.47 -24.42 -34.59
N GLN A 860 0.32 -23.74 -34.58
CA GLN A 860 -0.01 -22.65 -35.51
C GLN A 860 0.30 -21.26 -34.94
N THR A 861 0.21 -21.08 -33.62
CA THR A 861 0.44 -19.80 -32.95
C THR A 861 1.43 -19.96 -31.80
N ILE A 862 2.55 -19.23 -31.83
CA ILE A 862 3.56 -19.30 -30.76
C ILE A 862 3.86 -17.89 -30.23
N ARG A 863 3.90 -17.76 -28.90
CA ARG A 863 4.40 -16.58 -28.19
C ARG A 863 5.54 -16.95 -27.25
N MET A 864 6.64 -16.20 -27.27
CA MET A 864 7.87 -16.54 -26.52
C MET A 864 8.66 -15.30 -26.08
N ASP A 865 9.46 -15.41 -25.02
CA ASP A 865 10.29 -14.30 -24.49
C ASP A 865 11.63 -14.71 -23.84
N SER A 866 12.15 -15.89 -24.18
CA SER A 866 13.46 -16.39 -23.71
C SER A 866 14.41 -16.70 -24.86
N ASP A 867 15.70 -16.45 -24.64
CA ASP A 867 16.80 -16.80 -25.55
C ASP A 867 16.74 -18.30 -25.94
N ASP A 868 16.54 -19.17 -24.94
CA ASP A 868 16.64 -20.63 -25.09
C ASP A 868 15.52 -21.25 -25.95
N LEU A 869 14.42 -20.51 -26.19
CA LEU A 869 13.28 -20.97 -26.99
C LEU A 869 13.53 -20.84 -28.50
N TRP A 870 14.47 -19.98 -28.93
CA TRP A 870 14.78 -19.80 -30.35
C TRP A 870 15.46 -21.02 -30.96
N HIS A 871 16.39 -21.64 -30.25
CA HIS A 871 17.05 -22.85 -30.72
C HIS A 871 16.04 -24.01 -30.88
N ALA A 872 15.12 -24.18 -29.93
CA ALA A 872 14.03 -25.16 -29.99
C ALA A 872 13.00 -24.90 -31.12
N ALA A 873 12.88 -23.65 -31.58
CA ALA A 873 12.06 -23.31 -32.75
C ALA A 873 12.81 -23.58 -34.08
N LEU A 874 14.13 -23.40 -34.10
CA LEU A 874 14.98 -23.61 -35.27
C LEU A 874 15.26 -25.09 -35.57
N ASP A 875 15.47 -25.90 -34.52
CA ASP A 875 15.79 -27.32 -34.62
C ASP A 875 14.57 -28.23 -34.81
N GLY A 876 13.35 -27.68 -34.76
CA GLY A 876 12.10 -28.43 -34.92
C GLY A 876 11.57 -29.07 -33.63
N SER A 877 12.13 -28.76 -32.45
CA SER A 877 11.64 -29.30 -31.18
C SER A 877 10.19 -28.92 -30.85
N PHE A 878 9.69 -27.81 -31.43
CA PHE A 878 8.28 -27.40 -31.37
C PHE A 878 7.38 -27.98 -32.49
N GLY A 879 7.85 -28.97 -33.25
CA GLY A 879 7.13 -29.58 -34.36
C GLY A 879 7.49 -28.99 -35.73
N THR A 880 6.71 -29.35 -36.75
CA THR A 880 6.96 -28.96 -38.14
C THR A 880 6.78 -27.45 -38.33
N ILE A 881 7.89 -26.75 -38.56
CA ILE A 881 7.93 -25.27 -38.68
C ILE A 881 6.97 -24.73 -39.77
N ASN A 882 6.62 -25.57 -40.75
CA ASN A 882 5.79 -25.26 -41.91
C ASN A 882 4.33 -24.93 -41.55
N GLU A 883 3.87 -25.40 -40.39
CA GLU A 883 2.49 -25.24 -39.91
C GLU A 883 2.29 -23.96 -39.09
N ILE A 884 3.39 -23.32 -38.66
CA ILE A 884 3.35 -22.10 -37.86
C ILE A 884 2.85 -20.95 -38.74
N ARG A 885 1.78 -20.28 -38.29
CA ARG A 885 1.11 -19.18 -39.00
C ARG A 885 1.34 -17.83 -38.32
N ASN A 886 1.43 -17.81 -37.00
CA ASN A 886 1.52 -16.62 -36.18
C ASN A 886 2.64 -16.73 -35.12
N ILE A 887 3.58 -15.79 -35.10
CA ILE A 887 4.58 -15.67 -34.02
C ILE A 887 4.50 -14.30 -33.34
N THR A 888 4.69 -14.29 -32.02
CA THR A 888 4.90 -13.08 -31.21
C THR A 888 6.04 -13.27 -30.22
N VAL A 889 7.11 -12.51 -30.41
CA VAL A 889 8.28 -12.50 -29.50
C VAL A 889 8.14 -11.31 -28.55
N MET A 890 8.49 -11.47 -27.27
CA MET A 890 8.58 -10.36 -26.30
C MET A 890 10.02 -10.16 -25.81
N ASP A 891 10.28 -9.00 -25.20
CA ASP A 891 11.52 -8.60 -24.52
C ASP A 891 12.79 -8.80 -25.38
N VAL A 892 12.66 -8.53 -26.69
CA VAL A 892 13.70 -8.86 -27.69
C VAL A 892 14.99 -8.07 -27.49
N LYS A 893 16.13 -8.76 -27.54
CA LYS A 893 17.48 -8.20 -27.42
C LYS A 893 18.23 -8.23 -28.75
N TYR A 894 19.15 -7.28 -28.95
CA TYR A 894 20.02 -7.22 -30.13
C TYR A 894 20.69 -8.57 -30.48
N LYS A 895 21.18 -9.30 -29.47
CA LYS A 895 21.86 -10.60 -29.66
C LYS A 895 20.99 -11.72 -30.25
N GLN A 896 19.65 -11.59 -30.20
CA GLN A 896 18.70 -12.59 -30.72
C GLN A 896 18.35 -12.34 -32.20
N LEU A 897 18.74 -11.18 -32.78
CA LEU A 897 18.42 -10.85 -34.16
C LEU A 897 18.98 -11.84 -35.20
N PRO A 898 20.18 -12.44 -35.02
CA PRO A 898 20.66 -13.50 -35.91
C PRO A 898 19.78 -14.75 -35.90
N ASP A 899 19.34 -15.20 -34.71
CA ASP A 899 18.47 -16.38 -34.55
C ASP A 899 17.08 -16.11 -35.15
N ILE A 900 16.54 -14.90 -34.96
CA ILE A 900 15.30 -14.43 -35.61
C ILE A 900 15.46 -14.42 -37.13
N GLY A 901 16.58 -13.93 -37.65
CA GLY A 901 16.87 -13.90 -39.09
C GLY A 901 16.93 -15.29 -39.70
N LEU A 902 17.64 -16.23 -39.06
CA LEU A 902 17.71 -17.62 -39.48
C LEU A 902 16.33 -18.30 -39.43
N PHE A 903 15.52 -18.00 -38.41
CA PHE A 903 14.17 -18.53 -38.27
C PHE A 903 13.24 -18.04 -39.40
N LEU A 904 13.29 -16.74 -39.69
CA LEU A 904 12.52 -16.13 -40.78
C LEU A 904 12.96 -16.65 -42.16
N GLN A 905 14.27 -16.86 -42.36
CA GLN A 905 14.79 -17.46 -43.59
C GLN A 905 14.30 -18.90 -43.79
N LYS A 906 14.30 -19.72 -42.72
CA LYS A 906 13.80 -21.10 -42.76
C LYS A 906 12.29 -21.15 -43.01
N THR A 907 11.51 -20.31 -42.32
CA THR A 907 10.05 -20.21 -42.57
C THR A 907 9.71 -19.67 -43.96
N ALA A 908 10.56 -18.82 -44.57
CA ALA A 908 10.38 -18.40 -45.96
C ALA A 908 10.56 -19.56 -46.97
N GLN A 909 11.46 -20.50 -46.67
CA GLN A 909 11.74 -21.66 -47.52
C GLN A 909 10.72 -22.80 -47.31
N GLU A 910 10.29 -23.01 -46.06
CA GLU A 910 9.54 -24.21 -45.67
C GLU A 910 8.04 -23.94 -45.35
N GLY A 911 7.61 -22.71 -45.03
CA GLY A 911 6.43 -22.53 -44.17
C GLY A 911 5.37 -21.46 -44.47
N ASN A 912 4.21 -21.65 -43.83
CA ASN A 912 2.98 -20.85 -43.97
C ASN A 912 2.94 -19.59 -43.08
N LEU A 913 4.08 -19.06 -42.62
CA LEU A 913 4.13 -17.97 -41.65
C LEU A 913 3.54 -16.69 -42.26
N LYS A 914 2.38 -16.26 -41.76
CA LYS A 914 1.64 -15.09 -42.28
C LYS A 914 1.79 -13.87 -41.39
N LYS A 915 2.06 -14.05 -40.09
CA LYS A 915 2.13 -12.97 -39.12
C LYS A 915 3.30 -13.13 -38.16
N PHE A 916 4.12 -12.10 -38.07
CA PHE A 916 5.27 -12.04 -37.16
C PHE A 916 5.22 -10.75 -36.33
N ASN A 917 5.45 -10.84 -35.02
CA ASN A 917 5.47 -9.66 -34.15
C ASN A 917 6.69 -9.71 -33.22
N MET A 918 7.47 -8.64 -33.17
CA MET A 918 8.51 -8.42 -32.18
C MET A 918 8.05 -7.34 -31.21
N ARG A 919 8.03 -7.67 -29.91
CA ARG A 919 7.56 -6.78 -28.84
C ARG A 919 8.62 -6.50 -27.80
N HIS A 920 8.48 -5.35 -27.15
CA HIS A 920 9.43 -4.79 -26.18
C HIS A 920 10.91 -4.89 -26.62
N MET A 921 11.24 -4.48 -27.86
CA MET A 921 12.63 -4.43 -28.31
C MET A 921 13.47 -3.52 -27.40
N HIS A 922 14.54 -4.07 -26.83
CA HIS A 922 15.44 -3.38 -25.91
C HIS A 922 16.66 -2.79 -26.62
N GLY A 923 16.92 -1.50 -26.41
CA GLY A 923 18.14 -0.82 -26.87
C GLY A 923 19.42 -1.23 -26.14
N PHE A 924 19.32 -1.88 -24.97
CA PHE A 924 20.44 -2.29 -24.10
C PHE A 924 20.19 -3.67 -23.48
N ASP A 925 21.22 -4.50 -23.32
CA ASP A 925 21.11 -5.73 -22.50
C ASP A 925 21.28 -5.43 -21.00
N VAL A 926 20.18 -5.01 -20.38
CA VAL A 926 20.13 -4.61 -18.96
C VAL A 926 20.48 -5.77 -18.00
N ARG A 927 20.40 -7.05 -18.44
CA ARG A 927 20.74 -8.19 -17.56
C ARG A 927 22.23 -8.55 -17.58
N GLY A 928 22.99 -8.10 -18.58
CA GLY A 928 24.45 -8.29 -18.60
C GLY A 928 25.14 -7.57 -17.43
N ALA A 929 24.76 -6.32 -17.17
CA ALA A 929 25.42 -5.47 -16.18
C ALA A 929 25.31 -5.95 -14.73
N LEU A 930 24.20 -6.60 -14.35
CA LEU A 930 24.01 -7.15 -13.00
C LEU A 930 24.64 -8.54 -12.85
N ALA A 931 24.66 -9.37 -13.89
CA ALA A 931 25.32 -10.67 -13.86
C ALA A 931 26.87 -10.57 -13.88
N SER A 932 27.43 -9.45 -14.37
CA SER A 932 28.88 -9.20 -14.37
C SER A 932 29.46 -8.72 -13.03
N ILE A 933 28.63 -8.51 -12.00
CA ILE A 933 29.11 -8.10 -10.67
C ILE A 933 29.57 -9.31 -9.83
N SER A 934 29.04 -10.51 -10.09
CA SER A 934 29.42 -11.74 -9.36
C SER A 934 30.68 -12.45 -9.91
N HIS A 935 31.38 -11.87 -10.88
CA HIS A 935 32.61 -12.43 -11.48
C HIS A 935 33.72 -11.38 -11.61
N PHE A 936 34.12 -10.79 -10.48
CA PHE A 936 35.17 -9.75 -10.41
C PHE A 936 36.49 -10.24 -9.78
N PHE A 937 36.88 -11.50 -10.03
CA PHE A 937 38.21 -12.02 -9.69
C PHE A 937 38.83 -12.83 -10.84
N ARG A 938 39.32 -12.12 -11.86
CA ARG A 938 40.52 -12.46 -12.64
C ARG A 938 40.95 -11.25 -13.47
N SER A 939 42.26 -11.07 -13.60
CA SER A 939 42.91 -9.94 -14.28
C SER A 939 42.82 -10.07 -15.81
N ASP A 940 43.28 -9.01 -16.49
CA ASP A 940 43.70 -9.01 -17.89
C ASP A 940 42.62 -9.07 -18.98
N LEU A 941 41.89 -7.96 -19.14
CA LEU A 941 41.53 -7.35 -20.44
C LEU A 941 40.79 -6.01 -20.25
N ALA A 942 41.55 -4.96 -19.90
CA ALA A 942 41.01 -3.62 -19.67
C ALA A 942 41.12 -2.72 -20.91
N SER A 943 40.16 -2.84 -21.86
CA SER A 943 40.00 -1.85 -22.94
C SER A 943 38.58 -1.62 -23.48
N ASP A 944 37.60 -2.49 -23.17
CA ASP A 944 36.27 -2.46 -23.84
C ASP A 944 35.08 -1.93 -23.01
N ARG A 945 35.31 -1.48 -21.76
CA ARG A 945 34.22 -1.05 -20.83
C ARG A 945 33.63 0.35 -21.07
N ALA A 946 33.60 0.82 -22.32
CA ALA A 946 32.86 2.01 -22.76
C ALA A 946 31.89 1.76 -23.94
N LYS A 947 31.72 0.49 -24.37
CA LYS A 947 31.08 0.13 -25.65
C LYS A 947 29.61 -0.32 -25.59
N GLY A 948 28.87 -0.05 -24.50
CA GLY A 948 27.40 -0.24 -24.48
C GLY A 948 26.68 0.55 -25.60
N ASN A 949 27.29 1.64 -26.06
CA ASN A 949 26.84 2.50 -27.16
C ASN A 949 27.13 1.94 -28.59
N SER A 950 27.50 0.65 -28.73
CA SER A 950 28.07 0.13 -30.00
C SER A 950 27.28 -0.97 -30.72
N SER A 951 26.38 -1.71 -30.06
CA SER A 951 25.72 -2.87 -30.68
C SER A 951 24.90 -2.48 -31.91
N TRP A 952 23.94 -1.57 -31.74
CA TRP A 952 23.11 -1.02 -32.82
C TRP A 952 23.84 -0.06 -33.77
N LYS A 953 25.13 0.25 -33.55
CA LYS A 953 25.94 1.01 -34.54
C LYS A 953 26.42 0.13 -35.70
N ARG A 954 26.49 -1.18 -35.49
CA ARG A 954 26.58 -2.16 -36.57
C ARG A 954 25.13 -2.50 -36.92
N ASN A 955 24.62 -1.98 -38.03
CA ASN A 955 23.26 -2.31 -38.46
C ASN A 955 23.10 -3.84 -38.53
N PRO A 956 22.11 -4.45 -37.85
CA PRO A 956 21.85 -5.87 -37.99
C PRO A 956 21.61 -6.25 -39.45
N ALA A 957 21.92 -7.50 -39.80
CA ALA A 957 21.63 -8.04 -41.12
C ALA A 957 20.11 -7.93 -41.43
N PRO A 958 19.72 -7.65 -42.69
CA PRO A 958 18.32 -7.62 -43.08
C PRO A 958 17.60 -8.95 -42.75
N LEU A 959 16.37 -8.85 -42.25
CA LEU A 959 15.50 -9.98 -42.01
C LEU A 959 14.75 -10.36 -43.29
N GLU A 960 14.54 -11.66 -43.52
CA GLU A 960 13.76 -12.15 -44.66
C GLU A 960 12.26 -12.05 -44.37
N LEU A 961 11.57 -11.09 -44.99
CA LEU A 961 10.17 -10.78 -44.71
C LEU A 961 9.21 -11.08 -45.86
N SER A 962 9.71 -11.58 -47.01
CA SER A 962 8.93 -11.62 -48.27
C SER A 962 7.70 -12.52 -48.27
N HIS A 963 7.62 -13.46 -47.34
CA HIS A 963 6.50 -14.39 -47.17
C HIS A 963 5.41 -13.85 -46.21
N LEU A 964 5.70 -12.81 -45.42
CA LEU A 964 4.81 -12.29 -44.38
C LEU A 964 3.68 -11.43 -44.96
N LYS A 965 2.48 -11.55 -44.37
CA LYS A 965 1.33 -10.67 -44.64
C LYS A 965 1.12 -9.60 -43.57
N SER A 966 1.56 -9.85 -42.34
CA SER A 966 1.44 -8.91 -41.23
C SER A 966 2.71 -8.87 -40.37
N LEU A 967 3.17 -7.66 -40.04
CA LEU A 967 4.34 -7.40 -39.22
C LEU A 967 3.98 -6.47 -38.05
N GLY A 968 4.36 -6.86 -36.83
CA GLY A 968 4.30 -6.04 -35.63
C GLY A 968 5.69 -5.73 -35.09
N ILE A 969 5.96 -4.46 -34.79
CA ILE A 969 7.20 -3.97 -34.19
C ILE A 969 6.81 -3.16 -32.95
N ASP A 970 7.42 -3.40 -31.80
CA ASP A 970 7.15 -2.66 -30.56
C ASP A 970 8.47 -2.38 -29.82
N ILE A 971 8.81 -1.09 -29.75
CA ILE A 971 10.12 -0.56 -29.32
C ILE A 971 9.97 0.08 -27.93
N HIS A 972 10.72 -0.43 -26.93
CA HIS A 972 10.54 -0.03 -25.53
C HIS A 972 11.73 0.76 -24.97
N GLY A 973 11.58 2.08 -24.83
CA GLY A 973 12.59 2.96 -24.23
C GLY A 973 12.52 3.09 -22.71
N ARG A 974 13.20 2.24 -21.92
CA ARG A 974 13.40 2.50 -20.47
C ARG A 974 14.49 3.56 -20.24
N TYR A 975 14.09 4.83 -20.27
CA TYR A 975 15.00 5.99 -20.17
C TYR A 975 15.48 6.29 -18.74
N LYS A 976 16.14 5.33 -18.07
CA LYS A 976 16.53 5.51 -16.65
C LYS A 976 18.01 5.83 -16.37
N LEU A 977 18.93 5.82 -17.35
CA LEU A 977 20.37 5.92 -17.03
C LEU A 977 21.33 6.70 -17.97
N ILE A 978 21.06 6.97 -19.26
CA ILE A 978 22.15 7.47 -20.17
C ILE A 978 21.78 8.47 -21.30
N GLY A 979 20.63 9.16 -21.24
CA GLY A 979 20.45 10.41 -22.03
C GLY A 979 20.56 10.36 -23.57
N ILE A 980 20.24 9.25 -24.24
CA ILE A 980 20.35 9.11 -25.72
C ILE A 980 19.00 8.70 -26.34
N LYS A 981 18.68 9.27 -27.51
CA LYS A 981 17.53 8.97 -28.38
C LYS A 981 17.54 7.54 -28.98
N GLN A 982 17.44 6.51 -28.13
CA GLN A 982 17.56 5.10 -28.54
C GLN A 982 16.45 4.58 -29.49
N PRO A 983 15.16 4.94 -29.34
CA PRO A 983 14.10 4.46 -30.24
C PRO A 983 14.34 4.85 -31.71
N VAL A 984 14.88 6.06 -31.94
CA VAL A 984 15.20 6.61 -33.27
C VAL A 984 16.14 5.69 -34.05
N VAL A 985 17.16 5.11 -33.41
CA VAL A 985 18.16 4.25 -34.08
C VAL A 985 17.54 2.92 -34.50
N ILE A 986 16.76 2.29 -33.61
CA ILE A 986 16.08 1.01 -33.89
C ILE A 986 15.02 1.20 -34.98
N LEU A 987 14.23 2.28 -34.88
CA LEU A 987 13.23 2.63 -35.88
C LEU A 987 13.87 2.93 -37.24
N LYS A 988 14.98 3.68 -37.27
CA LYS A 988 15.73 3.93 -38.51
C LYS A 988 16.21 2.64 -39.18
N TRP A 989 16.75 1.68 -38.42
CA TRP A 989 17.15 0.39 -38.99
C TRP A 989 15.97 -0.36 -39.62
N TRP A 990 14.80 -0.40 -38.96
CA TRP A 990 13.59 -0.98 -39.55
C TRP A 990 13.15 -0.25 -40.82
N ILE A 991 13.22 1.09 -40.84
CA ILE A 991 12.88 1.92 -42.00
C ILE A 991 13.81 1.63 -43.18
N ASP A 992 15.13 1.68 -42.95
CA ASP A 992 16.15 1.45 -43.98
C ASP A 992 16.03 0.02 -44.55
N MET A 993 15.71 -0.97 -43.71
CA MET A 993 15.48 -2.36 -44.12
C MET A 993 14.19 -2.53 -44.93
N LEU A 994 13.06 -1.99 -44.46
CA LEU A 994 11.78 -2.05 -45.19
C LEU A 994 11.89 -1.35 -46.55
N LYS A 995 12.57 -0.21 -46.62
CA LYS A 995 12.86 0.50 -47.87
C LYS A 995 13.65 -0.39 -48.84
N ASN A 996 14.73 -1.02 -48.38
CA ASN A 996 15.55 -1.91 -49.22
C ASN A 996 14.75 -3.11 -49.75
N LEU A 997 13.85 -3.68 -48.93
CA LEU A 997 12.94 -4.76 -49.34
C LEU A 997 11.88 -4.29 -50.35
N ALA A 998 11.39 -3.05 -50.24
CA ALA A 998 10.46 -2.47 -51.21
C ALA A 998 11.14 -2.20 -52.56
N GLU A 999 12.34 -1.61 -52.55
CA GLU A 999 13.17 -1.38 -53.76
C GLU A 999 13.49 -2.69 -54.51
N LYS A 1000 13.60 -3.81 -53.79
CA LYS A 1000 13.81 -5.16 -54.35
C LYS A 1000 12.51 -5.90 -54.73
N GLY A 1001 11.34 -5.30 -54.54
CA GLY A 1001 10.03 -5.96 -54.73
C GLY A 1001 9.68 -7.04 -53.69
N GLN A 1002 10.55 -7.27 -52.71
CA GLN A 1002 10.43 -8.30 -51.68
C GLN A 1002 9.44 -7.94 -50.57
N ALA A 1003 8.97 -6.68 -50.47
CA ALA A 1003 7.95 -6.27 -49.51
C ALA A 1003 6.49 -6.48 -49.99
N SER A 1004 6.27 -6.94 -51.22
CA SER A 1004 4.97 -6.92 -51.91
C SER A 1004 3.83 -7.73 -51.26
N ASN A 1005 4.15 -8.73 -50.41
CA ASN A 1005 3.15 -9.52 -49.69
C ASN A 1005 2.68 -8.88 -48.37
N LEU A 1006 3.42 -7.91 -47.82
CA LEU A 1006 3.16 -7.32 -46.51
C LEU A 1006 2.01 -6.32 -46.59
N LYS A 1007 0.86 -6.66 -46.00
CA LYS A 1007 -0.38 -5.86 -46.07
C LYS A 1007 -0.64 -5.05 -44.81
N ASP A 1008 -0.28 -5.59 -43.65
CA ASP A 1008 -0.61 -5.01 -42.35
C ASP A 1008 0.66 -4.75 -41.52
N LEU A 1009 1.01 -3.48 -41.29
CA LEU A 1009 2.17 -3.07 -40.50
C LEU A 1009 1.73 -2.34 -39.22
N THR A 1010 2.18 -2.81 -38.04
CA THR A 1010 1.96 -2.14 -36.76
C THR A 1010 3.29 -1.77 -36.11
N ILE A 1011 3.48 -0.50 -35.75
CA ILE A 1011 4.67 0.01 -35.05
C ILE A 1011 4.23 0.62 -33.72
N VAL A 1012 4.70 0.09 -32.59
CA VAL A 1012 4.48 0.65 -31.26
C VAL A 1012 5.76 1.32 -30.77
N VAL A 1013 5.65 2.55 -30.26
CA VAL A 1013 6.78 3.31 -29.70
C VAL A 1013 6.47 3.66 -28.25
N GLY A 1014 7.27 3.13 -27.32
CA GLY A 1014 7.11 3.36 -25.89
C GLY A 1014 7.88 4.60 -25.39
N ILE A 1015 7.15 5.59 -24.84
CA ILE A 1015 7.69 6.86 -24.33
C ILE A 1015 7.51 6.95 -22.81
N CYS A 1016 8.61 7.19 -22.06
CA CYS A 1016 8.62 7.15 -20.60
C CYS A 1016 8.45 8.50 -19.87
N LYS A 1017 8.35 9.64 -20.58
CA LYS A 1017 8.09 10.97 -19.97
C LYS A 1017 7.08 11.75 -20.84
N PRO A 1018 6.10 12.44 -20.24
CA PRO A 1018 4.99 13.01 -20.99
C PRO A 1018 5.32 14.32 -21.73
N GLU A 1019 6.07 15.25 -21.14
CA GLU A 1019 6.01 16.66 -21.61
C GLU A 1019 7.23 17.20 -22.38
N PRO A 1020 8.51 16.94 -22.00
CA PRO A 1020 9.61 17.38 -22.85
C PRO A 1020 9.72 16.55 -24.13
N TYR A 1021 9.40 15.25 -24.09
CA TYR A 1021 9.94 14.32 -25.09
C TYR A 1021 9.17 14.25 -26.42
N VAL A 1022 7.87 14.56 -26.44
CA VAL A 1022 7.12 14.69 -27.71
C VAL A 1022 7.63 15.91 -28.50
N VAL A 1023 8.08 16.95 -27.79
CA VAL A 1023 8.63 18.20 -28.35
C VAL A 1023 10.14 18.11 -28.64
N GLU A 1024 10.92 17.45 -27.78
CA GLU A 1024 12.38 17.25 -27.98
C GLU A 1024 12.70 16.23 -29.09
N ASP A 1025 11.74 15.38 -29.49
CA ASP A 1025 11.92 14.37 -30.55
C ASP A 1025 11.24 14.69 -31.89
N LEU A 1026 10.77 15.94 -32.06
CA LEU A 1026 10.20 16.48 -33.32
C LEU A 1026 11.12 16.27 -34.54
N ASP A 1027 12.43 16.50 -34.38
CA ASP A 1027 13.42 16.31 -35.46
C ASP A 1027 13.79 14.83 -35.73
N GLY A 1028 13.36 13.89 -34.88
CA GLY A 1028 13.82 12.50 -34.87
C GLY A 1028 12.77 11.50 -35.34
N THR A 1029 12.04 10.91 -34.38
CA THR A 1029 11.07 9.84 -34.65
C THR A 1029 9.98 10.24 -35.64
N TRP A 1030 9.41 11.45 -35.51
CA TRP A 1030 8.27 11.88 -36.32
C TRP A 1030 8.63 12.09 -37.79
N ARG A 1031 9.73 12.79 -38.08
CA ARG A 1031 10.22 12.94 -39.46
C ARG A 1031 10.63 11.62 -40.10
N LEU A 1032 11.15 10.67 -39.33
CA LEU A 1032 11.47 9.33 -39.86
C LEU A 1032 10.20 8.55 -40.26
N LEU A 1033 9.12 8.68 -39.48
CA LEU A 1033 7.82 8.09 -39.83
C LEU A 1033 7.17 8.81 -41.03
N ASP A 1034 7.12 10.15 -41.04
CA ASP A 1034 6.58 10.93 -42.16
C ASP A 1034 7.36 10.67 -43.47
N TYR A 1035 8.69 10.48 -43.39
CA TYR A 1035 9.52 10.05 -44.52
C TYR A 1035 9.24 8.61 -44.96
N LEU A 1036 9.26 7.62 -44.04
CA LEU A 1036 8.96 6.21 -44.35
C LEU A 1036 7.64 6.09 -45.12
N LEU A 1037 6.61 6.76 -44.61
CA LEU A 1037 5.22 6.55 -45.02
C LEU A 1037 4.82 7.40 -46.24
N THR A 1038 5.77 8.15 -46.81
CA THR A 1038 5.60 8.90 -48.07
C THR A 1038 6.46 8.35 -49.22
N GLN A 1039 7.31 7.35 -48.98
CA GLN A 1039 7.91 6.53 -50.04
C GLN A 1039 6.83 5.62 -50.69
N ASP A 1040 7.03 5.27 -51.95
CA ASP A 1040 6.14 4.36 -52.71
C ASP A 1040 6.32 2.90 -52.29
N PHE A 1041 5.91 2.59 -51.06
CA PHE A 1041 5.61 1.22 -50.65
C PHE A 1041 4.38 0.71 -51.42
N PRO A 1042 4.34 -0.57 -51.84
CA PRO A 1042 3.10 -1.17 -52.31
C PRO A 1042 2.06 -1.05 -51.19
N ALA A 1043 0.99 -0.28 -51.44
CA ALA A 1043 0.19 0.34 -50.39
C ALA A 1043 -0.26 -0.65 -49.31
N PHE A 1044 0.28 -0.49 -48.09
CA PHE A 1044 -0.17 -1.24 -46.92
C PHE A 1044 -1.69 -1.06 -46.79
N LYS A 1045 -2.44 -2.16 -46.73
CA LYS A 1045 -3.89 -2.11 -46.53
C LYS A 1045 -4.21 -1.51 -45.16
N TRP A 1046 -3.38 -1.81 -44.17
CA TRP A 1046 -3.42 -1.18 -42.85
C TRP A 1046 -2.02 -0.88 -42.35
N LEU A 1047 -1.81 0.38 -42.00
CA LEU A 1047 -0.70 0.81 -41.17
C LEU A 1047 -1.25 1.32 -39.85
N ARG A 1048 -0.61 0.96 -38.74
CA ARG A 1048 -0.91 1.50 -37.42
C ARG A 1048 0.35 1.85 -36.66
N VAL A 1049 0.59 3.14 -36.44
CA VAL A 1049 1.52 3.58 -35.40
C VAL A 1049 0.76 3.69 -34.07
N VAL A 1050 1.38 3.32 -32.96
CA VAL A 1050 0.81 3.40 -31.61
C VAL A 1050 1.86 4.00 -30.67
N ILE A 1051 1.52 5.06 -29.95
CA ILE A 1051 2.39 5.63 -28.93
C ILE A 1051 1.92 5.14 -27.57
N LYS A 1052 2.83 4.52 -26.82
CA LYS A 1052 2.55 4.04 -25.46
C LYS A 1052 3.25 4.94 -24.46
N VAL A 1053 2.51 5.86 -23.85
CA VAL A 1053 3.03 6.72 -22.78
C VAL A 1053 2.89 5.99 -21.43
N PHE A 1054 4.00 5.82 -20.73
CA PHE A 1054 4.07 5.07 -19.46
C PHE A 1054 3.71 5.88 -18.20
N GLN A 1055 3.13 7.07 -18.37
CA GLN A 1055 2.62 7.90 -17.28
C GLN A 1055 1.23 8.45 -17.63
N PRO A 1056 0.35 8.66 -16.62
CA PRO A 1056 -0.94 9.31 -16.81
C PRO A 1056 -0.75 10.74 -17.32
N THR A 1057 -1.55 11.13 -18.32
CA THR A 1057 -1.64 12.50 -18.83
C THR A 1057 -3.11 12.95 -18.81
N THR A 1058 -3.35 14.24 -18.65
CA THR A 1058 -4.71 14.81 -18.71
C THR A 1058 -5.29 14.68 -20.12
N ILE A 1059 -6.61 14.83 -20.25
CA ILE A 1059 -7.28 14.87 -21.57
C ILE A 1059 -6.77 16.06 -22.38
N GLU A 1060 -6.56 17.21 -21.74
CA GLU A 1060 -6.03 18.44 -22.35
C GLU A 1060 -4.61 18.24 -22.90
N ASN A 1061 -3.71 17.62 -22.12
CA ASN A 1061 -2.36 17.29 -22.61
C ASN A 1061 -2.42 16.23 -23.72
N GLY A 1062 -3.44 15.35 -23.69
CA GLY A 1062 -3.72 14.40 -24.77
C GLY A 1062 -4.05 15.07 -26.11
N GLU A 1063 -5.02 15.99 -26.13
CA GLU A 1063 -5.37 16.73 -27.35
C GLU A 1063 -4.23 17.67 -27.81
N SER A 1064 -3.47 18.25 -26.88
CA SER A 1064 -2.25 19.01 -27.19
C SER A 1064 -1.20 18.14 -27.91
N HIS A 1065 -0.89 16.96 -27.38
CA HIS A 1065 0.04 16.02 -28.02
C HIS A 1065 -0.45 15.55 -29.39
N LYS A 1066 -1.75 15.29 -29.54
CA LYS A 1066 -2.35 14.95 -30.84
C LYS A 1066 -2.10 16.05 -31.88
N LYS A 1067 -2.33 17.31 -31.53
CA LYS A 1067 -2.07 18.46 -32.43
C LYS A 1067 -0.59 18.53 -32.82
N ILE A 1068 0.32 18.36 -31.87
CA ILE A 1068 1.77 18.36 -32.11
C ILE A 1068 2.17 17.23 -33.08
N ILE A 1069 1.59 16.03 -32.94
CA ILE A 1069 1.87 14.90 -33.84
C ILE A 1069 1.36 15.18 -35.27
N GLU A 1070 0.16 15.76 -35.40
CA GLU A 1070 -0.42 16.16 -36.69
C GLU A 1070 0.44 17.23 -37.39
N GLU A 1071 0.91 18.24 -36.66
CA GLU A 1071 1.85 19.28 -37.15
C GLU A 1071 3.24 18.70 -37.51
N SER A 1072 3.66 17.61 -36.87
CA SER A 1072 4.97 16.97 -37.08
C SER A 1072 5.03 16.02 -38.28
N CYS A 1073 3.87 15.64 -38.83
CA CYS A 1073 3.75 14.70 -39.95
C CYS A 1073 3.06 15.36 -41.16
N PRO A 1074 3.63 16.45 -41.71
CA PRO A 1074 2.93 17.32 -42.64
C PRO A 1074 2.54 16.62 -43.94
N ARG A 1075 3.33 15.66 -44.43
CA ARG A 1075 3.05 14.95 -45.68
C ARG A 1075 1.95 13.91 -45.53
N LEU A 1076 1.87 13.26 -44.36
CA LEU A 1076 0.78 12.34 -44.04
C LEU A 1076 -0.53 13.07 -43.78
N LEU A 1077 -0.46 14.29 -43.23
CA LEU A 1077 -1.59 15.20 -43.08
C LEU A 1077 -2.10 15.66 -44.46
N GLU A 1078 -1.20 16.13 -45.34
CA GLU A 1078 -1.52 16.55 -46.72
C GLU A 1078 -2.19 15.43 -47.53
N ARG A 1079 -1.69 14.19 -47.44
CA ARG A 1079 -2.28 13.01 -48.10
C ARG A 1079 -3.56 12.48 -47.42
N LYS A 1080 -4.02 13.08 -46.29
CA LYS A 1080 -5.14 12.60 -45.46
C LYS A 1080 -4.98 11.15 -44.98
N MET A 1081 -3.74 10.70 -44.77
CA MET A 1081 -3.39 9.33 -44.39
C MET A 1081 -3.13 9.16 -42.87
N ILE A 1082 -3.21 10.24 -42.09
CA ILE A 1082 -3.08 10.23 -40.64
C ILE A 1082 -4.46 10.40 -39.95
N ARG A 1083 -4.70 9.61 -38.90
CA ARG A 1083 -5.82 9.78 -37.97
C ARG A 1083 -5.34 9.46 -36.56
N VAL A 1084 -5.07 10.49 -35.78
CA VAL A 1084 -4.65 10.37 -34.37
C VAL A 1084 -5.87 10.15 -33.48
N GLY A 1085 -5.81 9.23 -32.53
CA GLY A 1085 -6.94 8.88 -31.68
C GLY A 1085 -6.53 8.50 -30.26
N CYS A 1086 -6.80 9.40 -29.31
CA CYS A 1086 -6.55 9.19 -27.89
C CYS A 1086 -7.38 8.00 -27.36
N GLY A 1087 -6.73 7.02 -26.71
CA GLY A 1087 -7.37 5.80 -26.22
C GLY A 1087 -6.92 5.39 -24.82
N HIS A 1088 -7.82 4.80 -24.04
CA HIS A 1088 -7.54 4.32 -22.69
C HIS A 1088 -7.17 2.83 -22.67
N VAL A 1089 -6.13 2.46 -21.91
CA VAL A 1089 -5.76 1.05 -21.71
C VAL A 1089 -5.83 0.67 -20.23
N GLN A 1090 -6.71 -0.28 -19.90
CA GLN A 1090 -6.71 -0.98 -18.62
C GLN A 1090 -5.52 -1.94 -18.52
N SER A 1091 -4.61 -1.66 -17.58
CA SER A 1091 -3.52 -2.56 -17.21
C SER A 1091 -4.03 -3.70 -16.32
N SER A 1092 -3.49 -4.91 -16.49
CA SER A 1092 -3.91 -6.12 -15.75
C SER A 1092 -3.46 -6.18 -14.29
N ASN A 1093 -2.74 -5.16 -13.81
CA ASN A 1093 -2.27 -5.09 -12.42
C ASN A 1093 -3.06 -4.01 -11.68
N ASN A 1094 -3.73 -4.39 -10.59
CA ASN A 1094 -4.48 -3.47 -9.73
C ASN A 1094 -3.56 -2.38 -9.15
N LEU A 1095 -3.63 -1.19 -9.73
CA LEU A 1095 -3.31 0.12 -9.14
C LEU A 1095 -3.70 1.17 -10.19
N TYR A 1096 -4.45 2.20 -9.79
CA TYR A 1096 -4.89 3.27 -10.67
C TYR A 1096 -3.71 3.91 -11.40
N THR A 1097 -3.50 3.52 -12.65
CA THR A 1097 -2.49 4.07 -13.55
C THR A 1097 -3.13 4.21 -14.92
N MET A 1098 -3.66 5.40 -15.20
CA MET A 1098 -4.05 5.75 -16.56
C MET A 1098 -2.79 5.68 -17.42
N ASN A 1099 -2.80 4.85 -18.45
CA ASN A 1099 -1.81 4.91 -19.52
C ASN A 1099 -2.60 5.33 -20.76
N ASN A 1100 -2.35 6.53 -21.25
CA ASN A 1100 -2.95 6.99 -22.50
C ASN A 1100 -2.16 6.37 -23.66
N LEU A 1101 -2.89 5.74 -24.57
CA LEU A 1101 -2.41 5.38 -25.89
C LEU A 1101 -2.76 6.52 -26.85
N PHE A 1102 -1.86 6.79 -27.78
CA PHE A 1102 -2.10 7.62 -28.96
C PHE A 1102 -1.96 6.76 -30.23
#